data_AF-A0A9W8WXC2-F1
#
_entry.id   AF-A0A9W8WXC2-F1
#
_cell.length_a   1.000
_cell.length_b   1.000
_cell.length_c   1.000
_cell.angle_alpha   90.00
_cell.angle_beta   90.00
_cell.angle_gamma   90.00
#
_symmetry.space_group_name_H-M   'P 1'
#
loop_
_entity.id
_entity.type
_entity.pdbx_description
1 polymer ?
#
loop_
_entity_poly.entity_id
_entity_poly.type
_entity_poly.pdbx_seq_one_letter_code
_entity_poly.pdbx_strand_id
1 'polypeptide(L)'
;MATRKLNVLIYSGHGSTTESVRHCLYTLRRLLSPAYAVIPVTGDVLIKEPWFSTCALLVFPGGADLGYCRTLNGEGNRRISRYVNAGGSYLGFCAGGYYGSAKCEFEVDDPKMAVVGDRELAFFPGVCRGLAFEGFKYASEAGAKAADIRIEKTAFEDVKEGTADTFKSYYNGGGVFVDAKKLETRGVQVLASYTEGLHVDSGESQAAVVYRKIGEGHAILTGPHPEFAPQNLSQIPSLPSYASLIDSITSTDADRVAFLGLMLRKLGLNVNEQEQAVPSLSRLHLTSHKPAAVADLIASLAEVITVVDGEDYIQGGNDVFHIEKEGSAWGVKELKRAVSAVSEKLPTIASLQGTKKEEEEKVPEKTTDEKRPKTKEEEVQECIEYTANSAFDQILSYDKVVKTIVPHKEGVPTTRETPFHHESFYANLHHYHTKLRNPSAAFGSTLIYGEVVTSTNTLLDKNPALLRSLPNGFTVTATTQIAGRGRGSNVWVAPPGAMMFSTVLHHSFALSQSAPVIFIQYLAALAIVQGIQGYAPGYGKIPVKLKWPNDIYAQLPGSSNNPVVKIGGILVNSSYSGSSYDVVCGIGLNLSNALPTTSLNQLAAGQMPPLKPFTQEKLLASILASFESLYTTFCTAGFSRDMEEQYYRAWLHTDQIVELESEGGVKARIKGITRDWGLLLAEELGWQDRPTGKIVSLQSDSNSFDFFRGLNGFHHKKRRLSEGGDHDRSFSWKEKALAGEEARLEVQGELNKAQRNGQLKDHELSDIKLMAGDAHRAYEIMGRKYRDDNQELTAKYNRDIKEMKAKYESGTAKLADSEDREINQLKTKFLEHERVTIAAQSELFDYKRTVEARYEHGMEGLKQTNKKLFERNKSLQSMLDAVRQTCDSACTAQAIDERPLSIHANFTRPDAPRKN
;
A
#
# COMPACT_ATOMS: atom_id res chain seq x y z
N MET A 1 -11.73 -25.76 20.16
CA MET A 1 -10.45 -26.05 19.47
C MET A 1 -9.68 -24.75 19.36
N ALA A 2 -8.37 -24.75 19.59
CA ALA A 2 -7.56 -23.55 19.35
C ALA A 2 -7.51 -23.26 17.83
N THR A 3 -7.66 -22.00 17.43
CA THR A 3 -7.47 -21.61 16.03
C THR A 3 -6.01 -21.82 15.63
N ARG A 4 -5.77 -22.69 14.65
CA ARG A 4 -4.43 -22.95 14.12
C ARG A 4 -3.86 -21.65 13.55
N LYS A 5 -2.71 -21.23 14.08
CA LYS A 5 -1.93 -20.11 13.55
C LYS A 5 -1.32 -20.53 12.20
N LEU A 6 -1.57 -19.76 11.14
CA LEU A 6 -1.19 -20.10 9.76
C LEU A 6 -0.37 -19.01 9.06
N ASN A 7 -0.29 -17.80 9.62
CA ASN A 7 0.33 -16.66 8.95
C ASN A 7 1.71 -16.36 9.53
N VAL A 8 2.71 -16.22 8.67
CA VAL A 8 4.03 -15.68 8.97
C VAL A 8 4.06 -14.27 8.39
N LEU A 9 4.10 -13.26 9.25
CA LEU A 9 3.98 -11.86 8.87
C LEU A 9 5.37 -11.22 8.86
N ILE A 10 5.80 -10.70 7.71
CA ILE A 10 7.07 -9.98 7.55
C ILE A 10 6.78 -8.49 7.49
N TYR A 11 7.32 -7.70 8.41
CA TYR A 11 7.19 -6.25 8.34
C TYR A 11 7.92 -5.69 7.11
N SER A 12 7.20 -4.90 6.30
CA SER A 12 7.70 -4.28 5.07
C SER A 12 7.41 -2.77 5.01
N GLY A 13 7.29 -2.12 6.16
CA GLY A 13 7.03 -0.68 6.29
C GLY A 13 8.30 0.17 6.45
N HIS A 14 8.15 1.40 6.94
CA HIS A 14 9.30 2.25 7.25
C HIS A 14 10.26 1.56 8.23
N GLY A 15 11.55 1.56 7.89
CA GLY A 15 12.62 0.95 8.66
C GLY A 15 13.21 -0.31 8.04
N SER A 16 12.44 -1.09 7.27
CA SER A 16 12.97 -2.27 6.58
C SER A 16 13.52 -1.90 5.19
N THR A 17 14.62 -2.52 4.76
CA THR A 17 15.05 -2.41 3.36
C THR A 17 14.21 -3.32 2.46
N THR A 18 14.03 -2.93 1.20
CA THR A 18 13.40 -3.79 0.18
C THR A 18 14.13 -5.12 0.06
N GLU A 19 15.45 -5.11 0.13
CA GLU A 19 16.27 -6.32 -0.07
C GLU A 19 16.14 -7.31 1.08
N SER A 20 16.25 -6.84 2.33
CA SER A 20 16.01 -7.69 3.50
C SER A 20 14.57 -8.26 3.51
N VAL A 21 13.57 -7.52 3.02
CA VAL A 21 12.20 -8.03 2.85
C VAL A 21 12.13 -9.11 1.75
N ARG A 22 12.80 -8.93 0.61
CA ARG A 22 12.86 -9.93 -0.47
C ARG A 22 13.53 -11.22 -0.01
N HIS A 23 14.69 -11.14 0.66
CA HIS A 23 15.39 -12.29 1.23
C HIS A 23 14.56 -12.98 2.33
N CYS A 24 13.92 -12.24 3.24
CA CYS A 24 12.98 -12.82 4.22
C CYS A 24 11.85 -13.59 3.52
N LEU A 25 11.20 -13.00 2.51
CA LEU A 25 10.11 -13.63 1.77
C LEU A 25 10.58 -14.90 1.07
N TYR A 26 11.70 -14.85 0.35
CA TYR A 26 12.29 -15.99 -0.35
C TYR A 26 12.59 -17.14 0.63
N THR A 27 13.41 -16.87 1.65
CA THR A 27 13.95 -17.89 2.56
C THR A 27 12.84 -18.51 3.40
N LEU A 28 11.92 -17.69 3.94
CA LEU A 28 10.82 -18.21 4.77
C LEU A 28 9.76 -18.92 3.93
N ARG A 29 9.51 -18.54 2.66
CA ARG A 29 8.59 -19.29 1.78
C ARG A 29 9.13 -20.70 1.51
N ARG A 30 10.41 -20.84 1.17
CA ARG A 30 11.04 -22.17 0.97
C ARG A 30 10.94 -23.06 2.21
N LEU A 31 11.20 -22.48 3.39
CA LEU A 31 11.26 -23.21 4.67
C LEU A 31 9.89 -23.48 5.33
N LEU A 32 8.84 -22.72 5.02
CA LEU A 32 7.56 -22.78 5.74
C LEU A 32 6.34 -23.12 4.86
N SER A 33 6.49 -23.11 3.54
CA SER A 33 5.48 -23.64 2.61
C SER A 33 5.46 -25.18 2.66
N PRO A 34 4.28 -25.85 2.61
CA PRO A 34 2.94 -25.29 2.50
C PRO A 34 2.26 -25.06 3.87
N ALA A 35 2.99 -25.23 4.98
CA ALA A 35 2.44 -25.23 6.34
C ALA A 35 1.95 -23.85 6.80
N TYR A 36 2.55 -22.77 6.27
CA TYR A 36 2.22 -21.38 6.60
C TYR A 36 2.20 -20.48 5.36
N ALA A 37 1.34 -19.46 5.39
CA ALA A 37 1.33 -18.37 4.42
C ALA A 37 2.31 -17.26 4.85
N VAL A 38 3.32 -16.98 4.02
CA VAL A 38 4.36 -15.97 4.30
C VAL A 38 4.04 -14.66 3.57
N ILE A 39 3.72 -13.63 4.36
CA ILE A 39 2.98 -12.43 3.94
C ILE A 39 3.71 -11.16 4.38
N PRO A 40 3.98 -10.19 3.48
CA PRO A 40 4.47 -8.86 3.87
C PRO A 40 3.33 -8.01 4.45
N VAL A 41 3.60 -7.25 5.51
CA VAL A 41 2.64 -6.36 6.21
C VAL A 41 3.24 -5.00 6.54
N THR A 42 2.42 -3.95 6.49
CA THR A 42 2.81 -2.58 6.86
C THR A 42 2.55 -2.29 8.35
N GLY A 43 3.09 -1.16 8.85
CA GLY A 43 2.81 -0.70 10.21
C GLY A 43 1.32 -0.45 10.47
N ASP A 44 0.58 0.07 9.48
CA ASP A 44 -0.88 0.23 9.57
C ASP A 44 -1.60 -1.09 9.85
N VAL A 45 -1.23 -2.17 9.15
CA VAL A 45 -1.78 -3.51 9.39
C VAL A 45 -1.46 -3.97 10.82
N LEU A 46 -0.24 -3.73 11.32
CA LEU A 46 0.12 -4.12 12.69
C LEU A 46 -0.65 -3.33 13.77
N ILE A 47 -0.95 -2.05 13.53
CA ILE A 47 -1.61 -1.15 14.48
C ILE A 47 -3.14 -1.25 14.44
N LYS A 48 -3.73 -1.37 13.25
CA LYS A 48 -5.17 -1.23 13.01
C LYS A 48 -5.86 -2.59 12.84
N GLU A 49 -5.32 -3.47 12.01
CA GLU A 49 -6.02 -4.70 11.57
C GLU A 49 -5.96 -5.86 12.59
N PRO A 50 -6.91 -6.81 12.58
CA PRO A 50 -6.91 -7.97 13.47
C PRO A 50 -6.03 -9.12 12.95
N TRP A 51 -4.78 -9.21 13.40
CA TRP A 51 -3.82 -10.24 12.95
C TRP A 51 -3.44 -11.30 14.01
N PHE A 52 -3.60 -11.01 15.30
CA PHE A 52 -3.02 -11.79 16.42
C PHE A 52 -3.38 -13.28 16.42
N SER A 53 -4.67 -13.60 16.24
CA SER A 53 -5.21 -14.97 16.30
C SER A 53 -4.71 -15.87 15.18
N THR A 54 -4.08 -15.29 14.16
CA THR A 54 -3.67 -15.93 12.91
C THR A 54 -2.16 -16.10 12.79
N CYS A 55 -1.42 -15.23 13.46
CA CYS A 55 0.01 -15.06 13.30
C CYS A 55 0.75 -16.15 14.10
N ALA A 56 1.49 -17.00 13.38
CA ALA A 56 2.41 -17.98 13.94
C ALA A 56 3.75 -17.32 14.29
N LEU A 57 4.21 -16.41 13.43
CA LEU A 57 5.48 -15.72 13.55
C LEU A 57 5.35 -14.29 12.99
N LEU A 58 5.89 -13.33 13.73
CA LEU A 58 6.06 -11.95 13.29
C LEU A 58 7.56 -11.68 13.10
N VAL A 59 7.94 -11.25 11.89
CA VAL A 59 9.33 -11.09 11.45
C VAL A 59 9.61 -9.62 11.17
N PHE A 60 10.71 -9.10 11.71
CA PHE A 60 11.24 -7.77 11.41
C PHE A 60 12.59 -7.91 10.67
N PRO A 61 12.67 -7.57 9.37
CA PRO A 61 13.90 -7.62 8.60
C PRO A 61 14.96 -6.58 9.04
N GLY A 62 16.12 -6.57 8.37
CA GLY A 62 17.11 -5.50 8.53
C GLY A 62 16.77 -4.18 7.84
N GLY A 63 17.56 -3.15 8.18
CA GLY A 63 17.42 -1.78 7.70
C GLY A 63 17.81 -0.76 8.76
N ALA A 64 16.94 0.21 9.05
CA ALA A 64 17.14 1.29 10.02
C ALA A 64 16.02 1.27 11.07
N ASP A 65 16.34 0.83 12.28
CA ASP A 65 15.37 0.54 13.35
C ASP A 65 14.57 1.77 13.84
N LEU A 66 15.13 2.97 13.72
CA LEU A 66 14.41 4.22 13.97
C LEU A 66 13.18 4.40 13.06
N GLY A 67 13.15 3.77 11.88
CA GLY A 67 11.95 3.71 11.03
C GLY A 67 10.83 2.87 11.64
N TYR A 68 11.17 1.76 12.29
CA TYR A 68 10.23 0.96 13.08
C TYR A 68 9.72 1.78 14.27
N CYS A 69 10.63 2.41 15.02
CA CYS A 69 10.31 3.26 16.17
C CYS A 69 9.31 4.38 15.81
N ARG A 70 9.59 5.14 14.74
CA ARG A 70 8.70 6.20 14.25
C ARG A 70 7.30 5.73 13.87
N THR A 71 7.15 4.46 13.48
CA THR A 71 5.88 3.89 13.00
C THR A 71 5.10 3.19 14.11
N LEU A 72 5.78 2.48 15.00
CA LEU A 72 5.19 1.48 15.89
C LEU A 72 5.28 1.81 17.38
N ASN A 73 6.05 2.81 17.79
CA ASN A 73 6.12 3.21 19.21
C ASN A 73 4.74 3.57 19.78
N GLY A 74 4.54 3.27 21.06
CA GLY A 74 3.25 3.28 21.70
C GLY A 74 2.38 2.08 21.31
N GLU A 75 1.44 2.26 20.38
CA GLU A 75 0.37 1.28 20.16
C GLU A 75 0.83 0.04 19.39
N GLY A 76 1.70 0.19 18.39
CA GLY A 76 2.26 -0.94 17.65
C GLY A 76 3.02 -1.89 18.58
N ASN A 77 3.89 -1.33 19.43
CA ASN A 77 4.69 -2.11 20.38
C ASN A 77 3.86 -2.72 21.51
N ARG A 78 2.87 -2.01 22.08
CA ARG A 78 1.91 -2.62 23.02
C ARG A 78 1.22 -3.83 22.40
N ARG A 79 0.86 -3.75 21.11
CA ARG A 79 0.23 -4.85 20.37
C ARG A 79 1.20 -5.99 20.12
N ILE A 80 2.41 -5.73 19.64
CA ILE A 80 3.47 -6.74 19.41
C ILE A 80 3.84 -7.44 20.73
N SER A 81 4.09 -6.71 21.81
CA SER A 81 4.38 -7.27 23.13
C SER A 81 3.22 -8.08 23.70
N ARG A 82 1.96 -7.65 23.51
CA ARG A 82 0.79 -8.47 23.89
C ARG A 82 0.72 -9.77 23.08
N TYR A 83 0.97 -9.71 21.77
CA TYR A 83 0.99 -10.89 20.91
C TYR A 83 2.05 -11.91 21.37
N VAL A 84 3.29 -11.48 21.62
CA VAL A 84 4.36 -12.36 22.11
C VAL A 84 4.01 -12.93 23.48
N ASN A 85 3.66 -12.10 24.46
CA ASN A 85 3.29 -12.58 25.81
C ASN A 85 2.14 -13.61 25.79
N ALA A 86 1.24 -13.54 24.82
CA ALA A 86 0.12 -14.47 24.60
C ALA A 86 0.48 -15.69 23.72
N GLY A 87 1.74 -16.15 23.71
CA GLY A 87 2.18 -17.33 22.96
C GLY A 87 2.49 -17.05 21.49
N GLY A 88 2.79 -15.81 21.13
CA GLY A 88 3.27 -15.41 19.81
C GLY A 88 4.79 -15.52 19.69
N SER A 89 5.28 -15.72 18.47
CA SER A 89 6.72 -15.77 18.17
C SER A 89 7.18 -14.52 17.41
N TYR A 90 8.32 -13.96 17.82
CA TYR A 90 9.00 -12.83 17.18
C TYR A 90 10.38 -13.26 16.64
N LEU A 91 10.74 -12.79 15.44
CA LEU A 91 12.06 -12.97 14.85
C LEU A 91 12.56 -11.63 14.29
N GLY A 92 13.66 -11.12 14.83
CA GLY A 92 14.25 -9.86 14.38
C GLY A 92 15.62 -10.07 13.76
N PHE A 93 15.80 -9.66 12.49
CA PHE A 93 17.08 -9.73 11.78
C PHE A 93 17.77 -8.37 11.78
N CYS A 94 19.04 -8.31 12.20
CA CYS A 94 19.87 -7.09 12.23
C CYS A 94 19.13 -5.92 12.92
N ALA A 95 18.69 -4.90 12.19
CA ALA A 95 17.87 -3.80 12.72
C ALA A 95 16.58 -4.26 13.44
N GLY A 96 15.94 -5.35 12.98
CA GLY A 96 14.82 -5.97 13.69
C GLY A 96 15.23 -6.63 15.01
N GLY A 97 16.50 -7.04 15.13
CA GLY A 97 17.13 -7.51 16.36
C GLY A 97 17.40 -6.36 17.33
N TYR A 98 17.92 -5.22 16.85
CA TYR A 98 18.11 -4.00 17.65
C TYR A 98 16.79 -3.50 18.21
N TYR A 99 15.76 -3.48 17.36
CA TYR A 99 14.41 -3.06 17.71
C TYR A 99 13.78 -3.91 18.83
N GLY A 100 14.12 -5.21 18.87
CA GLY A 100 13.71 -6.13 19.94
C GLY A 100 14.58 -6.06 21.20
N SER A 101 15.66 -5.28 21.23
CA SER A 101 16.54 -5.12 22.41
C SER A 101 16.04 -4.00 23.34
N ALA A 102 16.48 -3.93 24.59
CA ALA A 102 16.07 -2.85 25.50
C ALA A 102 16.73 -1.52 25.12
N LYS A 103 17.98 -1.59 24.64
CA LYS A 103 18.75 -0.44 24.17
C LYS A 103 19.54 -0.81 22.91
N CYS A 104 19.65 0.14 21.99
CA CYS A 104 20.56 0.09 20.86
C CYS A 104 21.72 1.08 21.09
N GLU A 105 22.94 0.65 20.81
CA GLU A 105 24.16 1.47 20.78
C GLU A 105 24.88 1.20 19.46
N PHE A 106 24.56 1.95 18.40
CA PHE A 106 25.11 1.75 17.07
C PHE A 106 25.97 2.95 16.66
N GLU A 107 27.19 2.72 16.17
CA GLU A 107 28.14 3.75 15.70
C GLU A 107 28.29 4.94 16.67
N VAL A 108 28.48 4.63 17.96
CA VAL A 108 28.49 5.62 19.05
C VAL A 108 29.53 6.73 18.83
N ASP A 109 30.64 6.41 18.18
CA ASP A 109 31.78 7.31 17.95
C ASP A 109 31.69 8.15 16.66
N ASP A 110 30.74 7.90 15.75
CA ASP A 110 30.43 8.79 14.62
C ASP A 110 29.07 9.49 14.81
N PRO A 111 29.05 10.78 15.21
CA PRO A 111 27.81 11.55 15.39
C PRO A 111 26.87 11.62 14.18
N LYS A 112 27.32 11.27 12.96
CA LYS A 112 26.49 11.22 11.75
C LYS A 112 25.80 9.87 11.53
N MET A 113 26.35 8.80 12.11
CA MET A 113 25.81 7.43 11.99
C MET A 113 25.23 6.91 13.31
N ALA A 114 25.55 7.56 14.43
CA ALA A 114 25.16 7.20 15.78
C ALA A 114 23.64 7.01 15.93
N VAL A 115 23.24 5.78 16.27
CA VAL A 115 21.87 5.45 16.68
C VAL A 115 21.93 4.86 18.08
N VAL A 116 21.70 5.73 19.07
CA VAL A 116 21.76 5.39 20.49
C VAL A 116 20.43 5.69 21.16
N GLY A 117 19.90 4.73 21.93
CA GLY A 117 18.73 4.95 22.78
C GLY A 117 17.93 3.68 23.08
N ASP A 118 16.91 3.83 23.90
CA ASP A 118 16.05 2.73 24.34
C ASP A 118 15.07 2.28 23.25
N ARG A 119 14.52 1.07 23.38
CA ARG A 119 13.40 0.57 22.54
C ARG A 119 12.33 -0.07 23.43
N GLU A 120 11.07 0.12 23.06
CA GLU A 120 9.93 -0.23 23.91
C GLU A 120 9.66 -1.75 24.00
N LEU A 121 10.13 -2.56 23.04
CA LEU A 121 9.88 -4.01 23.04
C LEU A 121 10.67 -4.73 24.13
N ALA A 122 11.96 -4.37 24.30
CA ALA A 122 12.86 -4.91 25.33
C ALA A 122 12.82 -6.45 25.49
N PHE A 123 12.63 -7.17 24.38
CA PHE A 123 12.57 -8.64 24.36
C PHE A 123 13.91 -9.24 24.79
N PHE A 124 15.02 -8.78 24.22
CA PHE A 124 16.33 -8.92 24.85
C PHE A 124 16.52 -7.76 25.84
N PRO A 125 16.75 -8.01 27.14
CA PRO A 125 16.66 -6.98 28.16
C PRO A 125 17.99 -6.23 28.41
N GLY A 126 18.95 -6.37 27.49
CA GLY A 126 20.26 -5.71 27.51
C GLY A 126 20.48 -4.79 26.32
N VAL A 127 21.74 -4.43 26.08
CA VAL A 127 22.18 -3.59 24.96
C VAL A 127 22.51 -4.47 23.75
N CYS A 128 21.97 -4.16 22.57
CA CYS A 128 22.59 -4.59 21.33
C CYS A 128 23.49 -3.48 20.82
N ARG A 129 24.78 -3.80 20.62
CA ARG A 129 25.83 -2.84 20.27
C ARG A 129 26.36 -3.11 18.87
N GLY A 130 26.43 -2.08 18.04
CA GLY A 130 26.94 -2.13 16.68
C GLY A 130 27.94 -1.00 16.40
N LEU A 131 28.79 -1.12 15.39
CA LEU A 131 28.91 -2.28 14.52
C LEU A 131 29.68 -3.45 15.17
N ALA A 132 29.28 -4.69 14.92
CA ALA A 132 30.08 -5.85 15.32
C ALA A 132 31.44 -5.88 14.58
N PHE A 133 31.45 -5.43 13.32
CA PHE A 133 32.62 -5.26 12.45
C PHE A 133 32.55 -3.92 11.71
N GLU A 134 33.67 -3.21 11.63
CA GLU A 134 33.81 -1.87 11.03
C GLU A 134 33.56 -1.80 9.52
N GLY A 135 33.43 -0.59 9.00
CA GLY A 135 33.44 -0.29 7.56
C GLY A 135 32.08 -0.16 6.87
N PHE A 136 30.98 -0.38 7.60
CA PHE A 136 29.59 -0.21 7.12
C PHE A 136 29.35 1.17 6.51
N LYS A 137 28.54 1.23 5.45
CA LYS A 137 27.97 2.48 4.93
C LYS A 137 26.51 2.28 4.55
N TYR A 138 25.65 3.20 5.00
CA TYR A 138 24.24 3.21 4.62
C TYR A 138 24.04 3.19 3.09
N ALA A 139 23.07 2.38 2.63
CA ALA A 139 22.75 2.17 1.22
C ALA A 139 23.95 1.69 0.36
N SER A 140 24.86 0.90 0.95
CA SER A 140 26.03 0.35 0.29
C SER A 140 26.37 -1.05 0.82
N GLU A 141 27.10 -1.82 0.00
CA GLU A 141 27.74 -3.08 0.40
C GLU A 141 29.17 -2.87 0.94
N ALA A 142 29.61 -1.62 1.08
CA ALA A 142 30.84 -1.31 1.80
C ALA A 142 30.71 -1.71 3.29
N GLY A 143 31.63 -2.56 3.76
CA GLY A 143 31.60 -3.17 5.09
C GLY A 143 30.87 -4.51 5.17
N ALA A 144 30.28 -4.98 4.06
CA ALA A 144 29.70 -6.32 4.03
C ALA A 144 30.79 -7.41 4.13
N LYS A 145 30.50 -8.49 4.87
CA LYS A 145 31.39 -9.65 5.01
C LYS A 145 30.63 -10.96 5.20
N ALA A 146 31.32 -12.08 4.96
CA ALA A 146 30.90 -13.42 5.34
C ALA A 146 31.31 -13.67 6.81
N ALA A 147 30.48 -13.23 7.76
CA ALA A 147 30.75 -13.38 9.19
C ALA A 147 30.66 -14.85 9.61
N ASP A 148 31.57 -15.27 10.48
CA ASP A 148 31.67 -16.67 10.92
C ASP A 148 30.90 -16.90 12.23
N ILE A 149 29.91 -17.79 12.17
CA ILE A 149 28.89 -17.98 13.19
C ILE A 149 28.96 -19.40 13.73
N ARG A 150 29.36 -19.54 15.01
CA ARG A 150 29.32 -20.81 15.74
C ARG A 150 27.93 -21.05 16.32
N ILE A 151 27.39 -22.25 16.07
CA ILE A 151 26.08 -22.70 16.57
C ILE A 151 26.26 -23.24 17.99
N GLU A 152 25.53 -22.70 18.96
CA GLU A 152 25.45 -23.26 20.32
C GLU A 152 24.48 -24.45 20.33
N LYS A 153 24.93 -25.61 19.85
CA LYS A 153 24.09 -26.81 19.61
C LYS A 153 23.25 -27.24 20.81
N THR A 154 23.77 -27.07 22.04
CA THR A 154 23.06 -27.37 23.29
C THR A 154 21.84 -26.48 23.55
N ALA A 155 21.65 -25.40 22.77
CA ALA A 155 20.46 -24.56 22.82
C ALA A 155 19.26 -25.12 22.04
N PHE A 156 19.40 -26.26 21.36
CA PHE A 156 18.38 -26.87 20.50
C PHE A 156 18.15 -28.34 20.85
N GLU A 157 16.91 -28.81 20.74
CA GLU A 157 16.51 -30.19 21.08
C GLU A 157 16.68 -31.14 19.87
N ASP A 158 16.36 -30.67 18.66
CA ASP A 158 16.34 -31.48 17.42
C ASP A 158 17.54 -31.20 16.48
N VAL A 159 18.77 -31.25 17.00
CA VAL A 159 19.98 -31.11 16.16
C VAL A 159 20.26 -32.42 15.43
N LYS A 160 20.23 -32.40 14.09
CA LYS A 160 20.53 -33.60 13.27
C LYS A 160 22.00 -33.99 13.41
N GLU A 161 22.28 -35.28 13.51
CA GLU A 161 23.64 -35.81 13.51
C GLU A 161 24.37 -35.36 12.23
N GLY A 162 25.61 -34.85 12.37
CA GLY A 162 26.37 -34.26 11.27
C GLY A 162 26.12 -32.76 10.98
N THR A 163 25.20 -32.08 11.69
CA THR A 163 25.08 -30.61 11.59
C THR A 163 26.43 -29.93 11.91
N ALA A 164 26.90 -28.98 11.09
CA ALA A 164 28.18 -28.29 11.35
C ALA A 164 28.20 -27.51 12.67
N ASP A 165 29.40 -27.24 13.21
CA ASP A 165 29.58 -26.36 14.37
C ASP A 165 29.54 -24.86 14.01
N THR A 166 29.82 -24.54 12.76
CA THR A 166 30.00 -23.17 12.25
C THR A 166 29.47 -23.04 10.83
N PHE A 167 28.95 -21.87 10.48
CA PHE A 167 28.58 -21.50 9.10
C PHE A 167 28.90 -20.03 8.83
N LYS A 168 29.04 -19.65 7.56
CA LYS A 168 29.21 -18.25 7.17
C LYS A 168 27.84 -17.60 6.92
N SER A 169 27.59 -16.49 7.59
CA SER A 169 26.40 -15.64 7.38
C SER A 169 26.78 -14.38 6.62
N TYR A 170 25.88 -13.88 5.78
CA TYR A 170 25.96 -12.49 5.35
C TYR A 170 25.90 -11.59 6.59
N TYR A 171 26.71 -10.54 6.59
CA TYR A 171 26.72 -9.46 7.56
C TYR A 171 26.91 -8.16 6.79
N ASN A 172 26.05 -7.18 7.06
CA ASN A 172 26.23 -5.79 6.65
C ASN A 172 25.51 -4.93 7.69
N GLY A 173 26.24 -4.16 8.50
CA GLY A 173 25.64 -3.31 9.52
C GLY A 173 25.07 -4.02 10.76
N GLY A 174 25.55 -5.23 11.10
CA GLY A 174 25.08 -6.04 12.24
C GLY A 174 25.69 -5.67 13.61
N GLY A 175 25.18 -6.27 14.70
CA GLY A 175 25.56 -5.95 16.08
C GLY A 175 25.62 -7.17 17.01
N VAL A 176 26.19 -6.99 18.21
CA VAL A 176 26.37 -8.03 19.23
C VAL A 176 25.45 -7.80 20.43
N PHE A 177 24.91 -8.88 21.01
CA PHE A 177 24.07 -8.82 22.21
C PHE A 177 24.94 -8.84 23.47
N VAL A 178 25.23 -7.66 24.00
CA VAL A 178 26.22 -7.44 25.08
C VAL A 178 25.80 -8.16 26.35
N ASP A 179 26.75 -8.88 26.97
CA ASP A 179 26.55 -9.59 28.24
C ASP A 179 25.37 -10.60 28.24
N ALA A 180 25.02 -11.15 27.07
CA ALA A 180 23.91 -12.11 26.94
C ALA A 180 24.01 -13.29 27.94
N LYS A 181 25.23 -13.77 28.22
CA LYS A 181 25.49 -14.83 29.22
C LYS A 181 25.12 -14.43 30.66
N LYS A 182 25.41 -13.20 31.09
CA LYS A 182 25.01 -12.68 32.42
C LYS A 182 23.48 -12.60 32.56
N LEU A 183 22.77 -12.54 31.44
CA LEU A 183 21.31 -12.42 31.36
C LEU A 183 20.58 -13.78 31.31
N GLU A 184 21.28 -14.91 31.44
CA GLU A 184 20.68 -16.25 31.55
C GLU A 184 19.64 -16.33 32.69
N THR A 185 19.93 -15.71 33.83
CA THR A 185 19.00 -15.58 34.98
C THR A 185 17.71 -14.83 34.65
N ARG A 186 17.68 -14.07 33.55
CA ARG A 186 16.49 -13.34 33.03
C ARG A 186 15.85 -14.07 31.84
N GLY A 187 16.25 -15.32 31.59
CA GLY A 187 15.72 -16.23 30.57
C GLY A 187 16.35 -16.08 29.19
N VAL A 188 17.46 -15.35 29.05
CA VAL A 188 18.20 -15.23 27.78
C VAL A 188 19.01 -16.50 27.53
N GLN A 189 19.03 -16.96 26.28
CA GLN A 189 19.87 -18.06 25.82
C GLN A 189 20.62 -17.61 24.56
N VAL A 190 21.93 -17.85 24.51
CA VAL A 190 22.70 -17.66 23.27
C VAL A 190 22.43 -18.85 22.35
N LEU A 191 22.07 -18.58 21.09
CA LEU A 191 21.88 -19.60 20.05
C LEU A 191 23.09 -19.73 19.14
N ALA A 192 23.79 -18.63 18.91
CA ALA A 192 25.00 -18.58 18.11
C ALA A 192 25.88 -17.38 18.48
N SER A 193 27.18 -17.52 18.26
CA SER A 193 28.19 -16.51 18.56
C SER A 193 29.05 -16.21 17.34
N TYR A 194 29.53 -14.97 17.20
CA TYR A 194 30.62 -14.65 16.30
C TYR A 194 31.91 -15.35 16.78
N THR A 195 32.70 -15.92 15.86
CA THR A 195 34.01 -16.52 16.21
C THR A 195 35.18 -15.55 16.03
N GLU A 196 34.94 -14.44 15.33
CA GLU A 196 35.92 -13.45 14.91
C GLU A 196 36.01 -12.30 15.94
N GLY A 197 37.15 -11.60 16.01
CA GLY A 197 37.28 -10.41 16.85
C GLY A 197 36.31 -9.30 16.44
N LEU A 198 35.65 -8.67 17.42
CA LEU A 198 34.65 -7.62 17.19
C LEU A 198 35.24 -6.23 17.37
N HIS A 199 34.70 -5.25 16.64
CA HIS A 199 35.07 -3.84 16.75
C HIS A 199 34.58 -3.21 18.07
N VAL A 200 33.46 -3.69 18.61
CA VAL A 200 32.85 -3.21 19.85
C VAL A 200 33.00 -4.21 21.00
N ASP A 201 33.05 -3.69 22.24
CA ASP A 201 32.98 -4.52 23.44
C ASP A 201 31.64 -5.29 23.51
N SER A 202 31.76 -6.61 23.67
CA SER A 202 30.64 -7.56 23.75
C SER A 202 30.38 -8.09 25.17
N GLY A 203 31.22 -7.72 26.14
CA GLY A 203 31.19 -8.29 27.48
C GLY A 203 31.64 -9.75 27.50
N GLU A 204 30.97 -10.59 28.28
CA GLU A 204 31.39 -11.99 28.51
C GLU A 204 31.16 -12.97 27.33
N SER A 205 30.46 -12.54 26.26
CA SER A 205 30.10 -13.42 25.15
C SER A 205 29.87 -12.67 23.85
N GLN A 206 30.46 -13.15 22.75
CA GLN A 206 30.30 -12.60 21.40
C GLN A 206 28.96 -13.02 20.75
N ALA A 207 27.86 -12.90 21.49
CA ALA A 207 26.55 -13.44 21.11
C ALA A 207 25.98 -12.75 19.86
N ALA A 208 25.92 -13.51 18.76
CA ALA A 208 25.41 -13.08 17.46
C ALA A 208 23.90 -13.32 17.30
N VAL A 209 23.37 -14.34 18.00
CA VAL A 209 21.94 -14.67 18.02
C VAL A 209 21.52 -15.03 19.43
N VAL A 210 20.44 -14.40 19.92
CA VAL A 210 19.87 -14.65 21.24
C VAL A 210 18.40 -15.08 21.14
N TYR A 211 18.00 -15.96 22.04
CA TYR A 211 16.62 -16.39 22.28
C TYR A 211 16.16 -15.97 23.67
N ARG A 212 14.86 -15.73 23.82
CA ARG A 212 14.21 -15.59 25.12
C ARG A 212 12.75 -16.06 25.08
N LYS A 213 12.30 -16.78 26.13
CA LYS A 213 10.85 -16.99 26.37
C LYS A 213 10.26 -15.75 27.06
N ILE A 214 9.10 -15.27 26.61
CA ILE A 214 8.47 -14.02 27.06
C ILE A 214 6.97 -14.28 27.25
N GLY A 215 6.52 -14.34 28.51
CA GLY A 215 5.20 -14.88 28.83
C GLY A 215 5.09 -16.31 28.32
N GLU A 216 4.07 -16.60 27.52
CA GLU A 216 3.94 -17.89 26.84
C GLU A 216 4.61 -17.96 25.46
N GLY A 217 5.12 -16.85 24.94
CA GLY A 217 5.72 -16.80 23.60
C GLY A 217 7.23 -16.70 23.59
N HIS A 218 7.77 -16.39 22.42
CA HIS A 218 9.18 -16.56 22.09
C HIS A 218 9.70 -15.36 21.29
N ALA A 219 10.96 -14.98 21.51
CA ALA A 219 11.68 -14.03 20.67
C ALA A 219 13.07 -14.58 20.32
N ILE A 220 13.44 -14.49 19.04
CA ILE A 220 14.82 -14.63 18.57
C ILE A 220 15.25 -13.31 17.93
N LEU A 221 16.45 -12.84 18.26
CA LEU A 221 17.07 -11.64 17.70
C LEU A 221 18.43 -12.02 17.11
N THR A 222 18.74 -11.55 15.91
CA THR A 222 20.04 -11.76 15.25
C THR A 222 20.76 -10.42 15.03
N GLY A 223 22.08 -10.44 15.17
CA GLY A 223 23.01 -9.43 14.66
C GLY A 223 23.31 -9.59 13.17
N PRO A 224 23.71 -10.79 12.69
CA PRO A 224 23.98 -11.03 11.27
C PRO A 224 22.68 -11.38 10.52
N HIS A 225 22.82 -11.64 9.23
CA HIS A 225 21.73 -11.89 8.28
C HIS A 225 21.70 -13.35 7.78
N PRO A 226 21.30 -14.33 8.61
CA PRO A 226 21.22 -15.72 8.17
C PRO A 226 20.11 -15.92 7.12
N GLU A 227 19.14 -15.02 6.99
CA GLU A 227 18.06 -15.06 5.99
C GLU A 227 18.53 -14.78 4.56
N PHE A 228 19.72 -14.21 4.38
CA PHE A 228 20.28 -13.89 3.07
C PHE A 228 20.87 -15.15 2.40
N ALA A 229 20.13 -15.69 1.43
CA ALA A 229 20.63 -16.75 0.55
C ALA A 229 21.67 -16.20 -0.46
N PRO A 230 22.87 -16.79 -0.58
CA PRO A 230 23.98 -16.25 -1.37
C PRO A 230 23.71 -16.25 -2.88
N GLN A 231 22.86 -17.15 -3.39
CA GLN A 231 22.44 -17.22 -4.80
C GLN A 231 21.69 -15.96 -5.26
N ASN A 232 21.23 -15.13 -4.31
CA ASN A 232 20.53 -13.87 -4.57
C ASN A 232 21.41 -12.63 -4.40
N LEU A 233 22.65 -12.80 -3.90
CA LEU A 233 23.61 -11.71 -3.80
C LEU A 233 24.26 -11.49 -5.17
N SER A 234 24.11 -10.29 -5.72
CA SER A 234 24.73 -9.93 -7.00
C SER A 234 26.19 -9.49 -6.80
N GLN A 235 27.12 -10.00 -7.60
CA GLN A 235 28.50 -9.50 -7.60
C GLN A 235 28.53 -8.01 -7.99
N ILE A 236 29.37 -7.23 -7.30
CA ILE A 236 29.50 -5.78 -7.52
C ILE A 236 30.88 -5.51 -8.14
N PRO A 237 30.99 -5.13 -9.43
CA PRO A 237 32.28 -4.95 -10.09
C PRO A 237 33.22 -3.91 -9.44
N SER A 238 32.66 -2.94 -8.72
CA SER A 238 33.42 -1.93 -7.95
C SER A 238 33.88 -2.40 -6.57
N LEU A 239 33.46 -3.60 -6.12
CA LEU A 239 33.84 -4.21 -4.84
C LEU A 239 34.22 -5.70 -5.07
N PRO A 240 35.42 -6.02 -5.60
CA PRO A 240 35.82 -7.40 -5.90
C PRO A 240 35.78 -8.34 -4.69
N SER A 241 36.04 -7.83 -3.48
CA SER A 241 35.90 -8.58 -2.22
C SER A 241 34.47 -9.09 -1.96
N TYR A 242 33.46 -8.48 -2.57
CA TYR A 242 32.06 -8.91 -2.47
C TYR A 242 31.81 -10.23 -3.21
N ALA A 243 32.54 -10.54 -4.29
CA ALA A 243 32.45 -11.83 -4.95
C ALA A 243 32.96 -12.96 -4.03
N SER A 244 34.15 -12.80 -3.44
CA SER A 244 34.71 -13.77 -2.50
C SER A 244 33.87 -13.96 -1.22
N LEU A 245 33.14 -12.92 -0.80
CA LEU A 245 32.12 -12.99 0.25
C LEU A 245 30.98 -13.94 -0.15
N ILE A 246 30.46 -13.81 -1.38
CA ILE A 246 29.37 -14.65 -1.89
C ILE A 246 29.83 -16.11 -1.97
N ASP A 247 31.03 -16.36 -2.50
CA ASP A 247 31.62 -17.70 -2.58
C ASP A 247 31.77 -18.33 -1.17
N SER A 248 32.22 -17.54 -0.19
CA SER A 248 32.39 -17.96 1.20
C SER A 248 31.07 -18.38 1.86
N ILE A 249 30.00 -17.61 1.65
CA ILE A 249 28.66 -17.95 2.18
C ILE A 249 28.12 -19.18 1.45
N THR A 250 28.25 -19.24 0.12
CA THR A 250 27.84 -20.37 -0.72
C THR A 250 28.47 -21.68 -0.25
N SER A 251 29.73 -21.67 0.16
CA SER A 251 30.45 -22.85 0.66
C SER A 251 29.85 -23.50 1.91
N THR A 252 29.02 -22.79 2.67
CA THR A 252 28.38 -23.26 3.93
C THR A 252 26.85 -23.04 3.93
N ASP A 253 26.26 -22.90 2.74
CA ASP A 253 24.85 -22.49 2.61
C ASP A 253 23.87 -23.51 3.19
N ALA A 254 24.17 -24.80 3.05
CA ALA A 254 23.37 -25.88 3.64
C ALA A 254 23.29 -25.76 5.18
N ASP A 255 24.40 -25.40 5.84
CA ASP A 255 24.45 -25.21 7.30
C ASP A 255 23.74 -23.94 7.75
N ARG A 256 23.82 -22.84 6.96
CA ARG A 256 23.01 -21.63 7.15
C ARG A 256 21.51 -21.95 7.11
N VAL A 257 21.08 -22.71 6.11
CA VAL A 257 19.67 -23.16 5.95
C VAL A 257 19.25 -24.10 7.07
N ALA A 258 20.12 -25.02 7.51
CA ALA A 258 19.85 -25.89 8.65
C ALA A 258 19.70 -25.08 9.96
N PHE A 259 20.55 -24.08 10.20
CA PHE A 259 20.46 -23.19 11.36
C PHE A 259 19.18 -22.35 11.37
N LEU A 260 18.74 -21.82 10.22
CA LEU A 260 17.42 -21.19 10.09
C LEU A 260 16.29 -22.15 10.47
N GLY A 261 16.37 -23.41 10.02
CA GLY A 261 15.43 -24.46 10.39
C GLY A 261 15.38 -24.70 11.90
N LEU A 262 16.54 -24.75 12.58
CA LEU A 262 16.64 -24.88 14.03
C LEU A 262 15.99 -23.69 14.76
N MET A 263 16.25 -22.45 14.31
CA MET A 263 15.60 -21.26 14.88
C MET A 263 14.07 -21.29 14.71
N LEU A 264 13.57 -21.66 13.54
CA LEU A 264 12.14 -21.73 13.25
C LEU A 264 11.43 -22.84 14.06
N ARG A 265 12.04 -24.02 14.22
CA ARG A 265 11.52 -25.06 15.12
C ARG A 265 11.51 -24.58 16.59
N LYS A 266 12.57 -23.90 17.04
CA LYS A 266 12.65 -23.32 18.41
C LYS A 266 11.60 -22.22 18.67
N LEU A 267 11.09 -21.57 17.62
CA LEU A 267 9.95 -20.63 17.66
C LEU A 267 8.58 -21.33 17.54
N GLY A 268 8.54 -22.67 17.49
CA GLY A 268 7.32 -23.47 17.41
C GLY A 268 6.73 -23.61 16.00
N LEU A 269 7.52 -23.43 14.94
CA LEU A 269 7.05 -23.59 13.55
C LEU A 269 7.38 -24.96 12.95
N ASN A 270 6.43 -25.49 12.18
CA ASN A 270 6.63 -26.67 11.34
C ASN A 270 7.46 -26.29 10.10
N VAL A 271 8.76 -26.55 10.15
CA VAL A 271 9.68 -26.36 9.01
C VAL A 271 9.50 -27.48 8.00
N ASN A 272 9.44 -27.13 6.72
CA ASN A 272 9.42 -28.07 5.61
C ASN A 272 10.83 -28.69 5.42
N GLU A 273 10.91 -30.02 5.44
CA GLU A 273 12.17 -30.76 5.32
C GLU A 273 12.59 -31.01 3.85
N GLN A 274 11.70 -30.77 2.88
CA GLN A 274 12.00 -30.87 1.46
C GLN A 274 12.33 -29.49 0.91
N GLU A 275 13.41 -29.35 0.15
CA GLU A 275 13.68 -28.08 -0.54
C GLU A 275 12.55 -27.75 -1.52
N GLN A 276 11.71 -26.78 -1.14
CA GLN A 276 10.72 -26.25 -2.07
C GLN A 276 11.36 -25.19 -2.95
N ALA A 277 11.13 -25.38 -4.23
CA ALA A 277 11.58 -24.53 -5.30
C ALA A 277 10.67 -23.27 -5.36
N VAL A 278 11.22 -22.09 -5.66
CA VAL A 278 10.40 -20.86 -5.74
C VAL A 278 9.41 -21.03 -6.89
N PRO A 279 8.08 -20.93 -6.67
CA PRO A 279 7.11 -21.25 -7.71
C PRO A 279 7.41 -20.52 -9.03
N SER A 280 7.74 -21.30 -10.06
CA SER A 280 7.84 -20.80 -11.42
C SER A 280 6.46 -20.30 -11.87
N LEU A 281 6.43 -19.23 -12.65
CA LEU A 281 5.17 -18.76 -13.22
C LEU A 281 4.61 -19.85 -14.15
N SER A 282 3.33 -20.16 -14.00
CA SER A 282 2.67 -21.14 -14.86
C SER A 282 2.44 -20.59 -16.25
N ARG A 283 2.29 -21.49 -17.22
CA ARG A 283 1.80 -21.13 -18.56
C ARG A 283 0.39 -20.50 -18.44
N LEU A 284 0.13 -19.53 -19.31
CA LEU A 284 -1.11 -18.73 -19.35
C LEU A 284 -2.02 -19.29 -20.45
N HIS A 285 -2.98 -20.12 -20.07
CA HIS A 285 -3.90 -20.79 -20.99
C HIS A 285 -4.97 -19.80 -21.48
N LEU A 286 -4.82 -19.30 -22.70
CA LEU A 286 -5.79 -18.45 -23.38
C LEU A 286 -6.87 -19.32 -24.04
N THR A 287 -8.10 -19.12 -23.61
CA THR A 287 -9.28 -19.90 -24.03
C THR A 287 -10.46 -18.99 -24.35
N SER A 288 -11.48 -19.54 -25.01
CA SER A 288 -12.71 -18.83 -25.32
C SER A 288 -13.91 -19.76 -25.28
N HIS A 289 -15.11 -19.22 -25.03
CA HIS A 289 -16.38 -19.93 -25.21
C HIS A 289 -16.57 -20.41 -26.66
N LYS A 290 -15.99 -19.69 -27.62
CA LYS A 290 -15.90 -20.07 -29.03
C LYS A 290 -14.41 -20.17 -29.41
N PRO A 291 -13.84 -21.37 -29.62
CA PRO A 291 -12.40 -21.55 -29.86
C PRO A 291 -11.84 -20.68 -31.00
N ALA A 292 -12.60 -20.50 -32.08
CA ALA A 292 -12.24 -19.60 -33.19
C ALA A 292 -11.89 -18.16 -32.75
N ALA A 293 -12.55 -17.63 -31.71
CA ALA A 293 -12.26 -16.29 -31.21
C ALA A 293 -10.88 -16.18 -30.51
N VAL A 294 -10.23 -17.29 -30.15
CA VAL A 294 -8.82 -17.29 -29.76
C VAL A 294 -7.93 -17.00 -30.97
N ALA A 295 -8.23 -17.62 -32.12
CA ALA A 295 -7.50 -17.35 -33.37
C ALA A 295 -7.70 -15.90 -33.82
N ASP A 296 -8.93 -15.39 -33.79
CA ASP A 296 -9.26 -14.00 -34.12
C ASP A 296 -8.52 -13.01 -33.19
N LEU A 297 -8.48 -13.29 -31.88
CA LEU A 297 -7.76 -12.45 -30.92
C LEU A 297 -6.25 -12.45 -31.18
N ILE A 298 -5.62 -13.62 -31.38
CA ILE A 298 -4.19 -13.70 -31.71
C ILE A 298 -3.88 -12.95 -33.01
N ALA A 299 -4.74 -13.05 -34.03
CA ALA A 299 -4.59 -12.28 -35.26
C ALA A 299 -4.69 -10.75 -35.02
N SER A 300 -5.61 -10.30 -34.15
CA SER A 300 -5.72 -8.87 -33.78
C SER A 300 -4.53 -8.32 -32.99
N LEU A 301 -3.71 -9.19 -32.39
CA LEU A 301 -2.49 -8.81 -31.68
C LEU A 301 -1.28 -8.60 -32.60
N ALA A 302 -1.41 -8.80 -33.92
CA ALA A 302 -0.30 -8.69 -34.87
C ALA A 302 0.49 -7.36 -34.80
N GLU A 303 -0.18 -6.23 -34.52
CA GLU A 303 0.48 -4.91 -34.39
C GLU A 303 1.33 -4.75 -33.11
N VAL A 304 1.09 -5.57 -32.08
CA VAL A 304 1.84 -5.56 -30.82
C VAL A 304 2.83 -6.73 -30.70
N ILE A 305 2.78 -7.68 -31.63
CA ILE A 305 3.73 -8.79 -31.72
C ILE A 305 5.08 -8.29 -32.25
N THR A 306 6.14 -8.69 -31.56
CA THR A 306 7.55 -8.51 -31.91
C THR A 306 8.13 -9.91 -32.16
N VAL A 307 8.69 -10.16 -33.34
CA VAL A 307 9.23 -11.48 -33.70
C VAL A 307 10.73 -11.52 -33.39
N VAL A 308 11.15 -12.45 -32.54
CA VAL A 308 12.56 -12.67 -32.16
C VAL A 308 12.89 -14.15 -32.35
N ASP A 309 13.96 -14.46 -33.08
CA ASP A 309 14.37 -15.84 -33.46
C ASP A 309 13.27 -16.69 -34.14
N GLY A 310 12.27 -16.05 -34.76
CA GLY A 310 11.12 -16.68 -35.40
C GLY A 310 9.97 -17.03 -34.44
N GLU A 311 10.11 -16.70 -33.16
CA GLU A 311 9.08 -16.82 -32.11
C GLU A 311 8.36 -15.50 -31.90
N ASP A 312 7.07 -15.57 -31.52
CA ASP A 312 6.21 -14.39 -31.42
C ASP A 312 6.15 -13.92 -29.95
N TYR A 313 6.51 -12.67 -29.69
CA TYR A 313 6.48 -12.07 -28.36
C TYR A 313 5.62 -10.81 -28.31
N ILE A 314 5.07 -10.48 -27.15
CA ILE A 314 4.45 -9.17 -26.89
C ILE A 314 5.26 -8.47 -25.79
N GLN A 315 5.88 -7.34 -26.13
CA GLN A 315 6.34 -6.36 -25.14
C GLN A 315 5.09 -5.61 -24.68
N GLY A 316 4.62 -5.89 -23.46
CA GLY A 316 3.39 -5.31 -22.92
C GLY A 316 3.59 -3.90 -22.34
N GLY A 317 4.77 -3.67 -21.77
CA GLY A 317 5.21 -2.43 -21.10
C GLY A 317 5.95 -2.71 -19.80
N ASN A 318 5.48 -3.69 -19.03
CA ASN A 318 6.10 -4.18 -17.79
C ASN A 318 6.52 -5.65 -17.90
N ASP A 319 5.83 -6.42 -18.72
CA ASP A 319 6.05 -7.84 -18.92
C ASP A 319 6.27 -8.16 -20.40
N VAL A 320 7.12 -9.16 -20.66
CA VAL A 320 7.24 -9.82 -21.97
C VAL A 320 6.44 -11.12 -21.96
N PHE A 321 5.61 -11.31 -22.97
CA PHE A 321 4.83 -12.54 -23.18
C PHE A 321 5.36 -13.27 -24.41
N HIS A 322 5.45 -14.59 -24.37
CA HIS A 322 5.72 -15.45 -25.54
C HIS A 322 4.41 -16.11 -25.96
N ILE A 323 4.08 -16.12 -27.25
CA ILE A 323 2.88 -16.80 -27.77
C ILE A 323 3.31 -18.15 -28.34
N GLU A 324 2.84 -19.23 -27.71
CA GLU A 324 3.16 -20.59 -28.16
C GLU A 324 2.43 -20.94 -29.47
N LYS A 325 3.18 -21.51 -30.43
CA LYS A 325 2.67 -21.88 -31.75
C LYS A 325 2.23 -23.35 -31.75
N GLU A 326 0.93 -23.60 -31.94
CA GLU A 326 0.40 -24.96 -32.15
C GLU A 326 1.21 -25.70 -33.23
N GLY A 327 1.68 -26.91 -32.90
CA GLY A 327 2.57 -27.70 -33.76
C GLY A 327 4.06 -27.66 -33.38
N SER A 328 4.49 -26.86 -32.41
CA SER A 328 5.82 -26.97 -31.78
C SER A 328 5.93 -28.20 -30.85
N ALA A 329 5.59 -29.38 -31.38
CA ALA A 329 5.55 -30.65 -30.65
C ALA A 329 6.96 -31.04 -30.13
N TRP A 330 7.24 -30.74 -28.86
CA TRP A 330 8.44 -31.19 -28.10
C TRP A 330 9.73 -31.13 -28.93
N GLY A 331 9.91 -30.03 -29.66
CA GLY A 331 10.65 -29.99 -30.92
C GLY A 331 12.17 -29.91 -30.80
N VAL A 332 12.81 -30.81 -30.04
CA VAL A 332 14.28 -31.00 -29.92
C VAL A 332 15.04 -29.81 -29.30
N LYS A 333 14.55 -28.57 -29.39
CA LYS A 333 15.21 -27.34 -28.92
C LYS A 333 15.13 -27.18 -27.39
N GLU A 334 13.96 -27.37 -26.80
CA GLU A 334 13.79 -27.42 -25.33
C GLU A 334 14.48 -28.64 -24.73
N LEU A 335 14.37 -29.81 -25.40
CA LEU A 335 15.10 -31.01 -24.99
C LEU A 335 16.62 -30.78 -25.07
N LYS A 336 17.13 -30.11 -26.10
CA LYS A 336 18.55 -29.69 -26.18
C LYS A 336 18.93 -28.67 -25.10
N ARG A 337 18.07 -27.70 -24.75
CA ARG A 337 18.34 -26.76 -23.64
C ARG A 337 18.44 -27.51 -22.31
N ALA A 338 17.47 -28.38 -22.00
CA ALA A 338 17.47 -29.20 -20.79
C ALA A 338 18.67 -30.17 -20.74
N VAL A 339 18.98 -30.83 -21.86
CA VAL A 339 20.14 -31.75 -21.95
C VAL A 339 21.48 -31.01 -21.90
N SER A 340 21.59 -29.81 -22.47
CA SER A 340 22.84 -29.01 -22.39
C SER A 340 23.09 -28.53 -20.95
N ALA A 341 22.05 -28.02 -20.26
CA ALA A 341 22.12 -27.62 -18.86
C ALA A 341 22.46 -28.78 -17.90
N VAL A 342 22.17 -30.02 -18.29
CA VAL A 342 22.59 -31.24 -17.58
C VAL A 342 24.01 -31.69 -18.00
N SER A 343 24.35 -31.55 -19.28
CA SER A 343 25.66 -31.96 -19.82
C SER A 343 26.82 -31.09 -19.32
N GLU A 344 26.57 -29.83 -18.99
CA GLU A 344 27.56 -28.94 -18.35
C GLU A 344 27.83 -29.30 -16.88
N LYS A 345 27.03 -30.19 -16.27
CA LYS A 345 27.19 -30.66 -14.88
C LYS A 345 27.78 -32.07 -14.74
N LEU A 346 28.26 -32.68 -15.84
CA LEU A 346 28.97 -33.96 -15.82
C LEU A 346 30.50 -33.73 -15.85
N PRO A 347 31.29 -34.32 -14.91
CA PRO A 347 32.73 -34.18 -14.91
C PRO A 347 33.35 -34.98 -16.07
N THR A 348 33.67 -34.30 -17.16
CA THR A 348 34.37 -34.93 -18.28
C THR A 348 35.87 -35.02 -17.98
N ILE A 349 36.36 -36.24 -17.84
CA ILE A 349 37.78 -36.53 -17.58
C ILE A 349 38.64 -36.03 -18.75
N ALA A 350 39.76 -35.36 -18.42
CA ALA A 350 40.62 -34.68 -19.38
C ALA A 350 41.30 -35.61 -20.39
N SER A 351 41.56 -35.08 -21.59
CA SER A 351 42.73 -35.47 -22.39
C SER A 351 43.33 -34.27 -23.11
N LEU A 352 44.65 -34.28 -23.25
CA LEU A 352 45.44 -33.17 -23.78
C LEU A 352 45.36 -33.10 -25.31
N GLN A 353 45.19 -31.89 -25.85
CA GLN A 353 46.02 -31.37 -26.95
C GLN A 353 45.75 -29.87 -27.14
N GLY A 354 46.82 -29.06 -27.12
CA GLY A 354 46.70 -27.61 -27.24
C GLY A 354 46.83 -27.12 -28.68
N THR A 355 46.19 -25.99 -28.97
CA THR A 355 46.56 -25.10 -30.08
C THR A 355 46.32 -23.65 -29.65
N LYS A 356 47.32 -22.80 -29.87
CA LYS A 356 47.24 -21.36 -29.59
C LYS A 356 46.24 -20.69 -30.54
N LYS A 357 45.46 -19.74 -30.04
CA LYS A 357 45.06 -18.55 -30.78
C LYS A 357 45.21 -17.34 -29.88
N GLU A 358 45.61 -16.23 -30.49
CA GLU A 358 45.98 -14.99 -29.81
C GLU A 358 44.73 -14.18 -29.44
N GLU A 359 44.71 -13.63 -28.23
CA GLU A 359 43.73 -12.63 -27.80
C GLU A 359 44.36 -11.24 -27.92
N GLU A 360 43.79 -10.38 -28.77
CA GLU A 360 44.13 -8.96 -28.78
C GLU A 360 43.40 -8.25 -27.63
N GLU A 361 44.14 -7.81 -26.61
CA GLU A 361 43.61 -6.93 -25.57
C GLU A 361 43.12 -5.60 -26.18
N LYS A 362 41.80 -5.36 -26.13
CA LYS A 362 41.25 -4.01 -26.23
C LYS A 362 40.77 -3.53 -24.87
N VAL A 363 41.58 -2.67 -24.27
CA VAL A 363 41.24 -1.88 -23.09
C VAL A 363 39.96 -1.06 -23.37
N PRO A 364 38.91 -1.15 -22.54
CA PRO A 364 37.72 -0.32 -22.71
C PRO A 364 38.00 1.12 -22.22
N GLU A 365 38.04 2.08 -23.14
CA GLU A 365 38.00 3.49 -22.80
C GLU A 365 36.68 3.83 -22.08
N LYS A 366 36.76 4.61 -21.01
CA LYS A 366 35.58 5.15 -20.32
C LYS A 366 35.03 6.35 -21.08
N THR A 367 34.09 6.12 -21.98
CA THR A 367 33.14 7.15 -22.42
C THR A 367 31.87 7.09 -21.57
N THR A 368 31.42 8.26 -21.11
CA THR A 368 30.13 8.42 -20.43
C THR A 368 29.00 8.45 -21.47
N ASP A 369 28.59 7.29 -21.95
CA ASP A 369 27.45 7.19 -22.85
C ASP A 369 26.12 7.32 -22.09
N GLU A 370 25.38 8.38 -22.41
CA GLU A 370 23.93 8.43 -22.20
C GLU A 370 23.30 7.30 -23.04
N LYS A 371 22.97 6.17 -22.39
CA LYS A 371 22.46 5.00 -23.10
C LYS A 371 21.23 5.34 -23.93
N ARG A 372 21.30 5.06 -25.23
CA ARG A 372 20.15 5.13 -26.15
C ARG A 372 18.96 4.34 -25.58
N PRO A 373 17.71 4.77 -25.83
CA PRO A 373 16.54 3.92 -25.57
C PRO A 373 16.72 2.59 -26.30
N LYS A 374 16.39 1.49 -25.61
CA LYS A 374 16.42 0.14 -26.21
C LYS A 374 15.30 0.00 -27.24
N THR A 375 15.51 -0.86 -28.24
CA THR A 375 14.41 -1.30 -29.12
C THR A 375 13.56 -2.37 -28.42
N LYS A 376 12.35 -2.63 -28.93
CA LYS A 376 11.49 -3.70 -28.38
C LYS A 376 12.16 -5.07 -28.47
N GLU A 377 12.88 -5.32 -29.55
CA GLU A 377 13.63 -6.54 -29.79
C GLU A 377 14.77 -6.70 -28.77
N GLU A 378 15.50 -5.63 -28.46
CA GLU A 378 16.55 -5.63 -27.42
C GLU A 378 15.98 -5.90 -26.01
N GLU A 379 14.81 -5.35 -25.68
CA GLU A 379 14.13 -5.61 -24.40
C GLU A 379 13.58 -7.04 -24.30
N VAL A 380 12.97 -7.55 -25.38
CA VAL A 380 12.50 -8.93 -25.46
C VAL A 380 13.68 -9.90 -25.35
N GLN A 381 14.79 -9.63 -26.04
CA GLN A 381 16.01 -10.44 -25.98
C GLN A 381 16.60 -10.49 -24.56
N GLU A 382 16.69 -9.35 -23.85
CA GLU A 382 17.12 -9.33 -22.44
C GLU A 382 16.21 -10.21 -21.56
N CYS A 383 14.89 -10.17 -21.78
CA CYS A 383 13.95 -11.00 -21.01
C CYS A 383 14.09 -12.48 -21.34
N ILE A 384 14.33 -12.84 -22.61
CA ILE A 384 14.62 -14.23 -23.04
C ILE A 384 15.89 -14.74 -22.35
N GLU A 385 16.97 -13.96 -22.37
CA GLU A 385 18.25 -14.30 -21.74
C GLU A 385 18.11 -14.39 -20.22
N TYR A 386 17.44 -13.43 -19.58
CA TYR A 386 17.16 -13.45 -18.15
C TYR A 386 16.35 -14.68 -17.76
N THR A 387 15.34 -15.07 -18.55
CA THR A 387 14.50 -16.25 -18.29
C THR A 387 15.28 -17.55 -18.49
N ALA A 388 16.11 -17.64 -19.52
CA ALA A 388 16.95 -18.81 -19.79
C ALA A 388 18.04 -19.03 -18.74
N ASN A 389 18.61 -17.94 -18.21
CA ASN A 389 19.66 -17.96 -17.20
C ASN A 389 19.12 -17.92 -15.75
N SER A 390 17.80 -17.87 -15.56
CA SER A 390 17.19 -17.83 -14.22
C SER A 390 17.21 -19.20 -13.55
N ALA A 391 18.03 -19.33 -12.50
CA ALA A 391 18.04 -20.53 -11.67
C ALA A 391 16.75 -20.64 -10.82
N PHE A 392 16.29 -21.87 -10.54
CA PHE A 392 15.04 -22.10 -9.78
C PHE A 392 15.17 -21.66 -8.30
N ASP A 393 16.39 -21.51 -7.83
CA ASP A 393 16.77 -21.11 -6.49
C ASP A 393 17.13 -19.62 -6.36
N GLN A 394 16.76 -18.76 -7.32
CA GLN A 394 16.97 -17.31 -7.19
C GLN A 394 15.69 -16.47 -6.96
N ILE A 395 15.87 -15.24 -6.46
CA ILE A 395 14.85 -14.20 -6.33
C ILE A 395 14.62 -13.62 -7.73
N LEU A 396 13.55 -14.10 -8.37
CA LEU A 396 13.19 -13.67 -9.71
C LEU A 396 12.71 -12.21 -9.72
N SER A 397 13.18 -11.43 -10.69
CA SER A 397 12.52 -10.20 -11.12
C SER A 397 11.43 -10.58 -12.10
N TYR A 398 10.22 -10.82 -11.57
CA TYR A 398 9.13 -11.41 -12.34
C TYR A 398 8.65 -10.56 -13.52
N ASP A 399 8.95 -9.27 -13.56
CA ASP A 399 8.83 -8.38 -14.72
C ASP A 399 9.67 -8.87 -15.92
N LYS A 400 10.94 -9.24 -15.67
CA LYS A 400 11.88 -9.77 -16.68
C LYS A 400 11.66 -11.23 -17.06
N VAL A 401 10.86 -11.97 -16.30
CA VAL A 401 10.51 -13.36 -16.63
C VAL A 401 9.50 -13.36 -17.78
N VAL A 402 9.86 -14.00 -18.89
CA VAL A 402 8.97 -14.19 -20.05
C VAL A 402 7.79 -15.09 -19.66
N LYS A 403 6.59 -14.68 -20.03
CA LYS A 403 5.32 -15.35 -19.66
C LYS A 403 4.71 -16.02 -20.89
N THR A 404 4.75 -17.34 -20.95
CA THR A 404 4.20 -18.09 -22.09
C THR A 404 2.67 -18.09 -22.06
N ILE A 405 2.05 -17.56 -23.11
CA ILE A 405 0.63 -17.68 -23.43
C ILE A 405 0.43 -18.88 -24.35
N VAL A 406 -0.47 -19.78 -23.97
CA VAL A 406 -0.87 -20.96 -24.75
C VAL A 406 -2.24 -20.68 -25.37
N PRO A 407 -2.34 -20.38 -26.67
CA PRO A 407 -3.61 -20.16 -27.35
C PRO A 407 -4.28 -21.50 -27.70
N HIS A 408 -5.40 -21.82 -27.05
CA HIS A 408 -6.19 -23.01 -27.37
C HIS A 408 -7.19 -22.68 -28.49
N LYS A 409 -6.83 -22.95 -29.76
CA LYS A 409 -7.68 -22.59 -30.92
C LYS A 409 -8.70 -23.67 -31.29
N GLU A 410 -8.43 -24.93 -30.94
CA GLU A 410 -9.29 -26.07 -31.27
C GLU A 410 -10.22 -26.51 -30.10
N GLY A 411 -10.01 -26.00 -28.89
CA GLY A 411 -10.76 -26.44 -27.70
C GLY A 411 -10.41 -25.69 -26.42
N VAL A 412 -10.40 -26.40 -25.29
CA VAL A 412 -9.99 -25.90 -23.97
C VAL A 412 -9.04 -26.90 -23.28
N PRO A 413 -8.19 -26.48 -22.34
CA PRO A 413 -7.31 -27.38 -21.60
C PRO A 413 -8.09 -28.46 -20.87
N THR A 414 -7.52 -29.66 -20.81
CA THR A 414 -8.03 -30.73 -19.96
C THR A 414 -7.77 -30.43 -18.47
N THR A 415 -8.51 -31.12 -17.59
CA THR A 415 -8.29 -31.04 -16.13
C THR A 415 -6.96 -31.66 -15.66
N ARG A 416 -6.13 -32.15 -16.58
CA ARG A 416 -4.74 -32.58 -16.31
C ARG A 416 -3.73 -31.49 -16.60
N GLU A 417 -4.04 -30.58 -17.52
CA GLU A 417 -3.21 -29.42 -17.86
C GLU A 417 -3.48 -28.25 -16.92
N THR A 418 -4.73 -28.11 -16.46
CA THR A 418 -5.15 -27.03 -15.56
C THR A 418 -6.11 -27.56 -14.48
N PRO A 419 -6.02 -27.12 -13.21
CA PRO A 419 -7.02 -27.45 -12.19
C PRO A 419 -8.29 -26.59 -12.27
N PHE A 420 -8.38 -25.62 -13.19
CA PHE A 420 -9.57 -24.81 -13.43
C PHE A 420 -10.46 -25.46 -14.51
N HIS A 421 -11.73 -25.72 -14.20
CA HIS A 421 -12.59 -26.50 -15.10
C HIS A 421 -13.22 -25.62 -16.20
N HIS A 422 -12.44 -25.29 -17.24
CA HIS A 422 -12.84 -24.40 -18.34
C HIS A 422 -14.23 -24.72 -18.96
N GLU A 423 -14.54 -25.98 -19.24
CA GLU A 423 -15.87 -26.37 -19.75
C GLU A 423 -17.01 -26.01 -18.78
N SER A 424 -16.81 -26.26 -17.49
CA SER A 424 -17.77 -25.93 -16.43
C SER A 424 -17.96 -24.41 -16.32
N PHE A 425 -16.87 -23.63 -16.44
CA PHE A 425 -16.94 -22.18 -16.48
C PHE A 425 -17.80 -21.69 -17.66
N TYR A 426 -17.48 -22.11 -18.89
CA TYR A 426 -18.20 -21.65 -20.08
C TYR A 426 -19.67 -22.12 -20.13
N ALA A 427 -19.97 -23.33 -19.66
CA ALA A 427 -21.34 -23.82 -19.56
C ALA A 427 -22.18 -22.99 -18.56
N ASN A 428 -21.62 -22.65 -17.41
CA ASN A 428 -22.29 -21.78 -16.44
C ASN A 428 -22.39 -20.33 -16.94
N LEU A 429 -21.37 -19.83 -17.64
CA LEU A 429 -21.36 -18.47 -18.20
C LEU A 429 -22.47 -18.29 -19.23
N HIS A 430 -22.59 -19.24 -20.16
CA HIS A 430 -23.69 -19.29 -21.13
C HIS A 430 -25.07 -19.35 -20.45
N HIS A 431 -25.21 -20.14 -19.39
CA HIS A 431 -26.45 -20.19 -18.58
C HIS A 431 -26.79 -18.83 -17.97
N TYR A 432 -25.84 -18.15 -17.32
CA TYR A 432 -26.13 -16.87 -16.67
C TYR A 432 -26.37 -15.73 -17.66
N HIS A 433 -25.62 -15.64 -18.77
CA HIS A 433 -25.90 -14.66 -19.82
C HIS A 433 -27.31 -14.86 -20.42
N THR A 434 -27.71 -16.10 -20.68
CA THR A 434 -29.06 -16.42 -21.18
C THR A 434 -30.14 -16.05 -20.15
N LYS A 435 -29.91 -16.37 -18.87
CA LYS A 435 -30.81 -16.03 -17.76
C LYS A 435 -31.00 -14.52 -17.58
N LEU A 436 -29.92 -13.75 -17.70
CA LEU A 436 -29.90 -12.28 -17.55
C LEU A 436 -30.21 -11.53 -18.85
N ARG A 437 -30.30 -12.23 -19.98
CA ARG A 437 -30.54 -11.68 -21.33
C ARG A 437 -29.48 -10.65 -21.75
N ASN A 438 -28.21 -10.92 -21.45
CA ASN A 438 -27.11 -10.04 -21.86
C ASN A 438 -27.02 -10.02 -23.39
N PRO A 439 -27.02 -8.85 -24.04
CA PRO A 439 -27.11 -8.76 -25.50
C PRO A 439 -25.79 -9.16 -26.20
N SER A 440 -24.64 -8.83 -25.59
CA SER A 440 -23.31 -9.15 -26.12
C SER A 440 -22.76 -10.50 -25.62
N ALA A 441 -23.05 -10.87 -24.36
CA ALA A 441 -22.50 -12.05 -23.69
C ALA A 441 -20.96 -12.11 -23.77
N ALA A 442 -20.32 -10.96 -23.52
CA ALA A 442 -18.89 -10.74 -23.73
C ALA A 442 -18.05 -10.88 -22.45
N PHE A 443 -18.61 -10.66 -21.25
CA PHE A 443 -17.80 -10.68 -20.04
C PHE A 443 -17.42 -12.11 -19.65
N GLY A 444 -16.13 -12.42 -19.75
CA GLY A 444 -15.61 -13.77 -19.57
C GLY A 444 -15.71 -14.66 -20.81
N SER A 445 -16.17 -14.16 -21.97
CA SER A 445 -16.23 -14.96 -23.20
C SER A 445 -14.86 -15.42 -23.67
N THR A 446 -13.82 -14.68 -23.30
CA THR A 446 -12.40 -15.00 -23.52
C THR A 446 -11.65 -14.85 -22.20
N LEU A 447 -10.86 -15.87 -21.87
CA LEU A 447 -10.26 -16.06 -20.54
C LEU A 447 -8.80 -16.50 -20.65
N ILE A 448 -7.91 -15.84 -19.92
CA ILE A 448 -6.61 -16.43 -19.52
C ILE A 448 -6.74 -17.06 -18.14
N TYR A 449 -6.35 -18.32 -18.02
CA TYR A 449 -6.08 -18.98 -16.74
C TYR A 449 -4.57 -19.21 -16.57
N GLY A 450 -4.03 -18.92 -15.38
CA GLY A 450 -2.70 -19.37 -14.97
C GLY A 450 -2.73 -19.88 -13.53
N GLU A 451 -2.10 -21.03 -13.25
CA GLU A 451 -2.14 -21.61 -11.90
C GLU A 451 -1.37 -20.76 -10.89
N VAL A 452 -0.14 -20.36 -11.23
CA VAL A 452 0.68 -19.42 -10.46
C VAL A 452 1.00 -18.22 -11.34
N VAL A 453 0.50 -17.04 -10.97
CA VAL A 453 0.78 -15.76 -11.64
C VAL A 453 1.32 -14.72 -10.66
N THR A 454 1.90 -13.63 -11.17
CA THR A 454 2.27 -12.47 -10.35
C THR A 454 1.03 -11.82 -9.73
N SER A 455 0.19 -11.22 -10.58
CA SER A 455 -1.13 -10.70 -10.24
C SER A 455 -1.98 -10.59 -11.50
N THR A 456 -3.22 -11.08 -11.46
CA THR A 456 -4.22 -10.97 -12.54
C THR A 456 -4.47 -9.52 -12.96
N ASN A 457 -4.35 -8.57 -12.03
CA ASN A 457 -4.49 -7.14 -12.30
C ASN A 457 -3.20 -6.60 -12.96
N THR A 458 -2.01 -6.90 -12.41
CA THR A 458 -0.71 -6.46 -12.96
C THR A 458 -0.47 -6.92 -14.39
N LEU A 459 -0.85 -8.17 -14.73
CA LEU A 459 -0.76 -8.69 -16.09
C LEU A 459 -1.52 -7.84 -17.12
N LEU A 460 -2.50 -7.04 -16.68
CA LEU A 460 -3.29 -6.12 -17.49
C LEU A 460 -2.90 -4.64 -17.28
N ASP A 461 -2.94 -4.12 -16.04
CA ASP A 461 -2.79 -2.67 -15.74
C ASP A 461 -1.38 -2.12 -16.03
N LYS A 462 -0.36 -2.98 -16.05
CA LYS A 462 1.02 -2.61 -16.39
C LYS A 462 1.44 -2.96 -17.81
N ASN A 463 0.54 -3.53 -18.61
CA ASN A 463 0.83 -3.91 -19.99
C ASN A 463 -0.09 -3.16 -20.98
N PRO A 464 0.03 -1.81 -21.09
CA PRO A 464 -0.88 -0.99 -21.89
C PRO A 464 -0.90 -1.34 -23.38
N ALA A 465 0.19 -1.89 -23.93
CA ALA A 465 0.21 -2.35 -25.33
C ALA A 465 -0.72 -3.56 -25.52
N LEU A 466 -0.66 -4.53 -24.61
CA LEU A 466 -1.57 -5.69 -24.60
C LEU A 466 -3.00 -5.25 -24.27
N LEU A 467 -3.18 -4.49 -23.18
CA LEU A 467 -4.48 -4.10 -22.63
C LEU A 467 -5.41 -3.44 -23.67
N ARG A 468 -4.88 -2.60 -24.54
CA ARG A 468 -5.64 -1.87 -25.56
C ARG A 468 -6.16 -2.74 -26.71
N SER A 469 -5.52 -3.89 -26.94
CA SER A 469 -5.90 -4.85 -27.97
C SER A 469 -6.81 -5.98 -27.43
N LEU A 470 -7.07 -6.02 -26.13
CA LEU A 470 -7.98 -6.99 -25.53
C LEU A 470 -9.44 -6.51 -25.65
N PRO A 471 -10.42 -7.42 -25.85
CA PRO A 471 -11.82 -7.04 -25.95
C PRO A 471 -12.44 -6.66 -24.59
N ASN A 472 -13.49 -5.84 -24.63
CA ASN A 472 -14.39 -5.64 -23.48
C ASN A 472 -14.84 -6.99 -22.91
N GLY A 473 -14.65 -7.19 -21.61
CA GLY A 473 -15.00 -8.44 -20.92
C GLY A 473 -13.90 -9.50 -20.88
N PHE A 474 -12.76 -9.29 -21.56
CA PHE A 474 -11.59 -10.16 -21.44
C PHE A 474 -11.18 -10.32 -19.97
N THR A 475 -11.02 -11.56 -19.52
CA THR A 475 -10.79 -11.85 -18.10
C THR A 475 -9.52 -12.67 -17.89
N VAL A 476 -8.76 -12.34 -16.84
CA VAL A 476 -7.61 -13.12 -16.36
C VAL A 476 -7.98 -13.67 -14.98
N THR A 477 -7.86 -14.97 -14.76
CA THR A 477 -8.12 -15.65 -13.48
C THR A 477 -6.94 -16.53 -13.09
N ALA A 478 -6.76 -16.77 -11.78
CA ALA A 478 -5.66 -17.60 -11.29
C ALA A 478 -6.00 -18.40 -10.03
N THR A 479 -5.22 -19.44 -9.78
CA THR A 479 -5.28 -20.22 -8.51
C THR A 479 -4.42 -19.56 -7.43
N THR A 480 -3.24 -19.05 -7.78
CA THR A 480 -2.29 -18.40 -6.88
C THR A 480 -1.78 -17.08 -7.47
N GLN A 481 -1.79 -16.01 -6.66
CA GLN A 481 -1.07 -14.77 -6.96
C GLN A 481 0.12 -14.60 -5.99
N ILE A 482 1.35 -14.59 -6.50
CA ILE A 482 2.56 -14.45 -5.66
C ILE A 482 2.88 -12.98 -5.31
N ALA A 483 2.28 -12.03 -6.04
CA ALA A 483 2.45 -10.58 -5.92
C ALA A 483 1.09 -9.84 -6.01
N GLY A 484 0.04 -10.39 -5.39
CA GLY A 484 -1.31 -9.81 -5.39
C GLY A 484 -1.36 -8.41 -4.79
N ARG A 485 -2.07 -7.48 -5.44
CA ARG A 485 -2.15 -6.05 -5.05
C ARG A 485 -3.52 -5.67 -4.49
N GLY A 486 -3.53 -4.80 -3.48
CA GLY A 486 -4.69 -4.04 -3.02
C GLY A 486 -4.60 -2.57 -3.42
N ARG A 487 -5.41 -1.70 -2.81
CA ARG A 487 -5.33 -0.24 -2.99
C ARG A 487 -4.12 0.35 -2.27
N GLY A 488 -3.56 1.43 -2.79
CA GLY A 488 -2.37 2.09 -2.23
C GLY A 488 -1.16 1.14 -2.23
N SER A 489 -0.51 1.02 -1.07
CA SER A 489 0.61 0.08 -0.82
C SER A 489 0.17 -1.27 -0.23
N ASN A 490 -1.14 -1.53 -0.12
CA ASN A 490 -1.63 -2.78 0.46
C ASN A 490 -1.41 -3.97 -0.48
N VAL A 491 -1.09 -5.13 0.11
CA VAL A 491 -0.92 -6.40 -0.60
C VAL A 491 -2.21 -7.22 -0.47
N TRP A 492 -2.67 -7.81 -1.57
CA TRP A 492 -3.78 -8.78 -1.51
C TRP A 492 -3.22 -10.16 -1.19
N VAL A 493 -3.54 -10.65 0.01
CA VAL A 493 -3.18 -12.00 0.44
C VAL A 493 -4.13 -13.00 -0.19
N ALA A 494 -3.56 -13.94 -0.96
CA ALA A 494 -4.27 -14.99 -1.67
C ALA A 494 -4.01 -16.36 -1.02
N PRO A 495 -4.71 -16.74 0.07
CA PRO A 495 -4.61 -18.09 0.60
C PRO A 495 -5.16 -19.11 -0.43
N PRO A 496 -4.66 -20.35 -0.45
CA PRO A 496 -5.22 -21.41 -1.30
C PRO A 496 -6.73 -21.52 -1.15
N GLY A 497 -7.46 -21.50 -2.26
CA GLY A 497 -8.92 -21.44 -2.28
C GLY A 497 -9.52 -20.02 -2.26
N ALA A 498 -8.72 -18.97 -2.43
CA ALA A 498 -9.23 -17.65 -2.81
C ALA A 498 -9.56 -17.62 -4.31
N MET A 499 -10.70 -17.03 -4.69
CA MET A 499 -11.01 -16.70 -6.08
C MET A 499 -10.40 -15.33 -6.41
N MET A 500 -9.63 -15.25 -7.49
CA MET A 500 -9.02 -14.00 -7.96
C MET A 500 -9.15 -13.89 -9.47
N PHE A 501 -9.69 -12.77 -9.92
CA PHE A 501 -9.76 -12.46 -11.35
C PHE A 501 -9.69 -10.96 -11.60
N SER A 502 -9.35 -10.58 -12.83
CA SER A 502 -9.40 -9.20 -13.31
C SER A 502 -10.02 -9.15 -14.70
N THR A 503 -10.93 -8.22 -14.92
CA THR A 503 -11.67 -8.07 -16.20
C THR A 503 -11.41 -6.70 -16.82
N VAL A 504 -11.21 -6.69 -18.14
CA VAL A 504 -10.97 -5.48 -18.95
C VAL A 504 -12.30 -4.84 -19.37
N LEU A 505 -12.38 -3.51 -19.29
CA LEU A 505 -13.44 -2.70 -19.88
C LEU A 505 -12.84 -1.49 -20.61
N HIS A 506 -13.29 -1.22 -21.84
CA HIS A 506 -13.04 0.05 -22.55
C HIS A 506 -14.29 0.89 -22.45
N HIS A 507 -14.28 1.83 -21.51
CA HIS A 507 -15.44 2.66 -21.19
C HIS A 507 -15.35 4.00 -21.92
N SER A 508 -16.29 4.28 -22.82
CA SER A 508 -16.22 5.46 -23.70
C SER A 508 -16.22 6.77 -22.92
N PHE A 509 -15.29 7.68 -23.25
CA PHE A 509 -15.23 9.01 -22.63
C PHE A 509 -16.49 9.84 -22.91
N ALA A 510 -17.20 9.59 -24.00
CA ALA A 510 -18.47 10.23 -24.32
C ALA A 510 -19.56 9.99 -23.26
N LEU A 511 -19.44 8.93 -22.47
CA LEU A 511 -20.37 8.60 -21.37
C LEU A 511 -20.03 9.31 -20.05
N SER A 512 -18.94 10.07 -19.96
CA SER A 512 -18.43 10.62 -18.68
C SER A 512 -19.41 11.52 -17.92
N GLN A 513 -20.46 12.04 -18.57
CA GLN A 513 -21.51 12.85 -17.93
C GLN A 513 -22.73 12.02 -17.48
N SER A 514 -23.13 11.02 -18.26
CA SER A 514 -24.34 10.21 -18.02
C SER A 514 -24.04 8.95 -17.19
N ALA A 515 -22.90 8.33 -17.43
CA ALA A 515 -22.45 7.10 -16.80
C ALA A 515 -20.96 7.21 -16.40
N PRO A 516 -20.60 7.98 -15.37
CA PRO A 516 -19.20 8.29 -15.03
C PRO A 516 -18.36 7.06 -14.61
N VAL A 517 -17.14 6.94 -15.14
CA VAL A 517 -16.24 5.77 -14.95
C VAL A 517 -15.97 5.36 -13.49
N ILE A 518 -16.10 6.29 -12.54
CA ILE A 518 -15.98 5.98 -11.11
C ILE A 518 -17.01 4.94 -10.61
N PHE A 519 -18.16 4.82 -11.29
CA PHE A 519 -19.20 3.87 -10.90
C PHE A 519 -18.86 2.41 -11.20
N ILE A 520 -17.84 2.12 -12.04
CA ILE A 520 -17.45 0.73 -12.35
C ILE A 520 -17.14 -0.09 -11.09
N GLN A 521 -16.53 0.51 -10.05
CA GLN A 521 -16.28 -0.18 -8.78
C GLN A 521 -17.57 -0.54 -8.01
N TYR A 522 -18.63 0.27 -8.16
CA TYR A 522 -19.93 0.04 -7.53
C TYR A 522 -20.71 -1.04 -8.29
N LEU A 523 -20.62 -1.04 -9.62
CA LEU A 523 -21.19 -2.11 -10.45
C LEU A 523 -20.50 -3.45 -10.17
N ALA A 524 -19.17 -3.46 -10.00
CA ALA A 524 -18.43 -4.65 -9.57
C ALA A 524 -18.90 -5.15 -8.18
N ALA A 525 -19.10 -4.24 -7.22
CA ALA A 525 -19.62 -4.59 -5.90
C ALA A 525 -21.04 -5.18 -5.95
N LEU A 526 -21.92 -4.58 -6.76
CA LEU A 526 -23.27 -5.09 -7.03
C LEU A 526 -23.22 -6.46 -7.73
N ALA A 527 -22.35 -6.64 -8.71
CA ALA A 527 -22.19 -7.88 -9.45
C ALA A 527 -21.71 -9.04 -8.57
N ILE A 528 -20.82 -8.76 -7.59
CA ILE A 528 -20.42 -9.74 -6.58
C ILE A 528 -21.62 -10.15 -5.73
N VAL A 529 -22.40 -9.20 -5.21
CA VAL A 529 -23.60 -9.49 -4.40
C VAL A 529 -24.64 -10.27 -5.21
N GLN A 530 -24.96 -9.83 -6.42
CA GLN A 530 -25.91 -10.49 -7.32
C GLN A 530 -25.44 -11.89 -7.75
N GLY A 531 -24.15 -12.07 -8.08
CA GLY A 531 -23.59 -13.37 -8.45
C GLY A 531 -23.60 -14.37 -7.30
N ILE A 532 -23.32 -13.93 -6.07
CA ILE A 532 -23.39 -14.77 -4.86
C ILE A 532 -24.84 -15.14 -4.55
N GLN A 533 -25.75 -14.16 -4.50
CA GLN A 533 -27.16 -14.37 -4.12
C GLN A 533 -27.97 -15.07 -5.22
N GLY A 534 -27.62 -14.87 -6.48
CA GLY A 534 -28.24 -15.46 -7.68
C GLY A 534 -27.66 -16.81 -8.10
N TYR A 535 -26.64 -17.32 -7.40
CA TYR A 535 -25.89 -18.54 -7.72
C TYR A 535 -26.77 -19.79 -7.87
N ALA A 536 -27.72 -19.99 -6.95
CA ALA A 536 -28.73 -21.05 -7.00
C ALA A 536 -29.89 -20.75 -6.04
N PRO A 537 -31.04 -21.46 -6.14
CA PRO A 537 -32.10 -21.36 -5.15
C PRO A 537 -31.58 -21.54 -3.72
N GLY A 538 -32.03 -20.67 -2.81
CA GLY A 538 -31.58 -20.64 -1.39
C GLY A 538 -30.43 -19.69 -1.09
N TYR A 539 -29.61 -19.29 -2.08
CA TYR A 539 -28.40 -18.48 -1.85
C TYR A 539 -28.67 -17.00 -1.57
N GLY A 540 -29.88 -16.51 -1.87
CA GLY A 540 -30.27 -15.11 -1.65
C GLY A 540 -30.25 -14.62 -0.19
N LYS A 541 -30.08 -15.53 0.79
CA LYS A 541 -29.95 -15.19 2.22
C LYS A 541 -28.50 -15.12 2.72
N ILE A 542 -27.50 -15.40 1.88
CA ILE A 542 -26.09 -15.33 2.28
C ILE A 542 -25.76 -13.87 2.65
N PRO A 543 -25.24 -13.61 3.87
CA PRO A 543 -25.19 -12.28 4.47
C PRO A 543 -23.99 -11.45 3.98
N VAL A 544 -23.83 -11.33 2.66
CA VAL A 544 -22.82 -10.46 2.04
C VAL A 544 -23.21 -9.00 2.24
N LYS A 545 -22.22 -8.17 2.55
CA LYS A 545 -22.34 -6.74 2.79
C LYS A 545 -21.23 -5.96 2.10
N LEU A 546 -21.49 -4.69 1.82
CA LEU A 546 -20.57 -3.78 1.14
C LEU A 546 -20.05 -2.73 2.14
N LYS A 547 -18.72 -2.60 2.22
CA LYS A 547 -18.06 -1.48 2.91
C LYS A 547 -17.54 -0.52 1.85
N TRP A 548 -17.99 0.73 1.92
CA TRP A 548 -17.61 1.77 0.98
C TRP A 548 -16.09 2.06 1.07
N PRO A 549 -15.40 2.30 -0.07
CA PRO A 549 -15.94 2.29 -1.43
C PRO A 549 -15.83 0.93 -2.15
N ASN A 550 -14.99 0.00 -1.68
CA ASN A 550 -14.47 -1.10 -2.51
C ASN A 550 -14.30 -2.46 -1.82
N ASP A 551 -14.77 -2.64 -0.59
CA ASP A 551 -14.56 -3.88 0.17
C ASP A 551 -15.84 -4.72 0.34
N ILE A 552 -15.67 -6.05 0.31
CA ILE A 552 -16.76 -7.02 0.51
C ILE A 552 -16.63 -7.64 1.91
N TYR A 553 -17.73 -7.65 2.65
CA TYR A 553 -17.83 -8.17 4.01
C TYR A 553 -18.90 -9.26 4.11
N ALA A 554 -18.82 -10.09 5.15
CA ALA A 554 -19.89 -10.95 5.62
C ALA A 554 -20.36 -10.48 6.99
N GLN A 555 -21.67 -10.49 7.23
CA GLN A 555 -22.24 -10.32 8.56
C GLN A 555 -22.45 -11.70 9.19
N LEU A 556 -21.75 -11.99 10.29
CA LEU A 556 -21.84 -13.28 10.96
C LEU A 556 -23.06 -13.33 11.90
N PRO A 557 -23.92 -14.37 11.82
CA PRO A 557 -25.04 -14.53 12.74
C PRO A 557 -24.60 -15.00 14.13
N GLY A 558 -25.39 -14.68 15.16
CA GLY A 558 -25.28 -15.32 16.48
C GLY A 558 -24.59 -14.51 17.59
N SER A 559 -24.53 -13.18 17.47
CA SER A 559 -24.06 -12.29 18.55
C SER A 559 -24.93 -11.05 18.66
N SER A 560 -25.07 -10.48 19.87
CA SER A 560 -25.83 -9.24 20.11
C SER A 560 -25.34 -8.05 19.27
N ASN A 561 -24.09 -8.10 18.77
CA ASN A 561 -23.49 -7.07 17.92
C ASN A 561 -23.25 -7.51 16.46
N ASN A 562 -23.69 -8.71 16.04
CA ASN A 562 -23.55 -9.27 14.67
C ASN A 562 -22.24 -8.88 13.93
N PRO A 563 -21.08 -9.44 14.32
CA PRO A 563 -19.78 -8.98 13.83
C PRO A 563 -19.65 -9.13 12.31
N VAL A 564 -19.09 -8.12 11.67
CA VAL A 564 -18.77 -8.12 10.24
C VAL A 564 -17.31 -8.44 10.00
N VAL A 565 -17.02 -9.26 8.99
CA VAL A 565 -15.65 -9.70 8.63
C VAL A 565 -15.41 -9.48 7.15
N LYS A 566 -14.20 -9.02 6.77
CA LYS A 566 -13.84 -8.83 5.36
C LYS A 566 -13.69 -10.19 4.67
N ILE A 567 -14.38 -10.37 3.56
CA ILE A 567 -14.33 -11.58 2.73
C ILE A 567 -13.84 -11.30 1.29
N GLY A 568 -13.59 -10.05 0.94
CA GLY A 568 -13.15 -9.69 -0.40
C GLY A 568 -12.80 -8.21 -0.57
N GLY A 569 -12.27 -7.89 -1.74
CA GLY A 569 -11.94 -6.53 -2.14
C GLY A 569 -11.93 -6.35 -3.65
N ILE A 570 -12.19 -5.12 -4.06
CA ILE A 570 -12.19 -4.66 -5.45
C ILE A 570 -11.04 -3.66 -5.64
N LEU A 571 -10.31 -3.80 -6.74
CA LEU A 571 -9.26 -2.89 -7.18
C LEU A 571 -9.55 -2.50 -8.64
N VAL A 572 -10.00 -1.27 -8.86
CA VAL A 572 -10.21 -0.72 -10.20
C VAL A 572 -9.06 0.21 -10.55
N ASN A 573 -8.36 -0.10 -11.64
CA ASN A 573 -7.34 0.75 -12.25
C ASN A 573 -7.87 1.26 -13.59
N SER A 574 -7.76 2.56 -13.84
CA SER A 574 -8.21 3.18 -15.11
C SER A 574 -7.10 4.06 -15.67
N SER A 575 -6.83 3.92 -16.97
CA SER A 575 -6.01 4.85 -17.75
C SER A 575 -6.84 5.47 -18.87
N TYR A 576 -6.42 6.62 -19.41
CA TYR A 576 -7.14 7.29 -20.50
C TYR A 576 -6.46 7.05 -21.85
N SER A 577 -7.23 6.59 -22.83
CA SER A 577 -6.78 6.20 -24.18
C SER A 577 -7.40 7.09 -25.29
N GLY A 578 -7.57 8.38 -25.02
CA GLY A 578 -7.94 9.39 -26.02
C GLY A 578 -9.44 9.48 -26.35
N SER A 579 -10.14 8.34 -26.47
CA SER A 579 -11.60 8.28 -26.67
C SER A 579 -12.33 7.38 -25.65
N SER A 580 -11.57 6.64 -24.84
CA SER A 580 -12.05 5.73 -23.79
C SER A 580 -11.17 5.80 -22.55
N TYR A 581 -11.69 5.25 -21.46
CA TYR A 581 -10.90 4.78 -20.34
C TYR A 581 -10.63 3.28 -20.53
N ASP A 582 -9.37 2.87 -20.52
CA ASP A 582 -8.97 1.47 -20.40
C ASP A 582 -8.99 1.12 -18.91
N VAL A 583 -9.93 0.25 -18.51
CA VAL A 583 -10.22 -0.07 -17.11
C VAL A 583 -9.94 -1.55 -16.84
N VAL A 584 -9.15 -1.82 -15.80
CA VAL A 584 -8.91 -3.16 -15.25
C VAL A 584 -9.61 -3.25 -13.91
N CYS A 585 -10.66 -4.06 -13.83
CA CYS A 585 -11.41 -4.31 -12.61
C CYS A 585 -10.97 -5.65 -11.99
N GLY A 586 -10.06 -5.60 -11.02
CA GLY A 586 -9.60 -6.73 -10.23
C GLY A 586 -10.52 -7.02 -9.03
N ILE A 587 -10.83 -8.28 -8.81
CA ILE A 587 -11.68 -8.77 -7.71
C ILE A 587 -10.98 -9.95 -7.03
N GLY A 588 -10.84 -9.86 -5.69
CA GLY A 588 -10.40 -10.95 -4.83
C GLY A 588 -11.49 -11.34 -3.83
N LEU A 589 -11.82 -12.63 -3.74
CA LEU A 589 -12.84 -13.18 -2.84
C LEU A 589 -12.30 -14.41 -2.09
N ASN A 590 -12.56 -14.46 -0.79
CA ASN A 590 -12.36 -15.64 0.04
C ASN A 590 -13.44 -16.68 -0.29
N LEU A 591 -13.14 -17.67 -1.13
CA LEU A 591 -14.14 -18.61 -1.66
C LEU A 591 -14.22 -19.89 -0.81
N SER A 592 -13.13 -20.66 -0.80
CA SER A 592 -13.01 -22.00 -0.20
C SER A 592 -11.81 -22.13 0.74
N ASN A 593 -11.00 -21.06 0.89
CA ASN A 593 -9.88 -21.01 1.82
C ASN A 593 -10.30 -21.40 3.25
N ALA A 594 -9.36 -22.03 3.96
CA ALA A 594 -9.53 -22.39 5.35
C ALA A 594 -9.60 -21.15 6.27
N LEU A 595 -10.01 -21.39 7.52
CA LEU A 595 -9.75 -20.47 8.64
C LEU A 595 -8.25 -20.10 8.67
N PRO A 596 -7.89 -18.86 9.03
CA PRO A 596 -8.68 -17.93 9.87
C PRO A 596 -9.58 -16.96 9.11
N THR A 597 -9.39 -16.78 7.80
CA THR A 597 -10.23 -15.89 6.98
C THR A 597 -11.58 -16.54 6.71
N THR A 598 -12.68 -15.83 6.98
CA THR A 598 -14.02 -16.31 6.61
C THR A 598 -14.16 -16.39 5.10
N SER A 599 -14.66 -17.53 4.61
CA SER A 599 -14.87 -17.81 3.20
C SER A 599 -16.36 -18.01 2.86
N LEU A 600 -16.73 -17.79 1.60
CA LEU A 600 -18.11 -17.95 1.11
C LEU A 600 -18.64 -19.37 1.34
N ASN A 601 -17.78 -20.40 1.22
CA ASN A 601 -18.15 -21.78 1.52
C ASN A 601 -18.42 -22.02 3.02
N GLN A 602 -17.73 -21.32 3.92
CA GLN A 602 -18.05 -21.35 5.35
C GLN A 602 -19.42 -20.72 5.62
N LEU A 603 -19.77 -19.62 4.96
CA LEU A 603 -21.08 -18.96 5.09
C LEU A 603 -22.22 -19.79 4.51
N ALA A 604 -21.97 -20.49 3.39
CA ALA A 604 -22.91 -21.42 2.76
C ALA A 604 -23.20 -22.64 3.65
N ALA A 605 -22.15 -23.23 4.24
CA ALA A 605 -22.28 -24.33 5.19
C ALA A 605 -22.99 -23.92 6.49
N GLY A 606 -22.86 -22.66 6.91
CA GLY A 606 -23.56 -22.09 8.08
C GLY A 606 -25.03 -21.70 7.85
N GLN A 607 -25.59 -21.90 6.64
CA GLN A 607 -27.02 -21.70 6.41
C GLN A 607 -27.86 -22.84 6.99
N MET A 608 -29.16 -22.59 7.15
CA MET A 608 -30.15 -23.59 7.60
C MET A 608 -31.29 -23.70 6.59
N PRO A 609 -31.40 -24.82 5.83
CA PRO A 609 -30.45 -25.92 5.74
C PRO A 609 -29.10 -25.50 5.12
N PRO A 610 -28.00 -26.23 5.37
CA PRO A 610 -26.71 -25.95 4.75
C PRO A 610 -26.77 -25.96 3.22
N LEU A 611 -26.19 -24.94 2.59
CA LEU A 611 -26.08 -24.86 1.14
C LEU A 611 -24.88 -25.67 0.63
N LYS A 612 -24.93 -26.10 -0.63
CA LYS A 612 -23.77 -26.70 -1.29
C LYS A 612 -22.62 -25.66 -1.37
N PRO A 613 -21.34 -26.08 -1.39
CA PRO A 613 -20.24 -25.16 -1.63
C PRO A 613 -20.36 -24.50 -3.01
N PHE A 614 -19.90 -23.26 -3.10
CA PHE A 614 -19.58 -22.60 -4.35
C PHE A 614 -18.38 -23.28 -5.01
N THR A 615 -18.44 -23.43 -6.34
CA THR A 615 -17.25 -23.72 -7.17
C THR A 615 -16.73 -22.42 -7.79
N GLN A 616 -15.43 -22.40 -8.11
CA GLN A 616 -14.77 -21.19 -8.61
C GLN A 616 -15.32 -20.78 -9.97
N GLU A 617 -15.47 -21.75 -10.87
CA GLU A 617 -15.96 -21.61 -12.23
C GLU A 617 -17.37 -21.03 -12.26
N LYS A 618 -18.29 -21.64 -11.50
CA LYS A 618 -19.70 -21.26 -11.55
C LYS A 618 -19.93 -19.88 -10.91
N LEU A 619 -19.24 -19.57 -9.82
CA LEU A 619 -19.41 -18.26 -9.17
C LEU A 619 -18.74 -17.15 -10.00
N LEU A 620 -17.57 -17.40 -10.59
CA LEU A 620 -16.94 -16.46 -11.53
C LEU A 620 -17.88 -16.15 -12.70
N ALA A 621 -18.42 -17.19 -13.34
CA ALA A 621 -19.41 -17.06 -14.41
C ALA A 621 -20.66 -16.25 -13.99
N SER A 622 -21.17 -16.49 -12.77
CA SER A 622 -22.34 -15.76 -12.25
C SER A 622 -22.04 -14.28 -12.02
N ILE A 623 -20.86 -13.94 -11.49
CA ILE A 623 -20.44 -12.56 -11.24
C ILE A 623 -20.20 -11.83 -12.58
N LEU A 624 -19.47 -12.42 -13.52
CA LEU A 624 -19.17 -11.78 -14.82
C LEU A 624 -20.44 -11.47 -15.63
N ALA A 625 -21.37 -12.42 -15.71
CA ALA A 625 -22.65 -12.21 -16.39
C ALA A 625 -23.51 -11.13 -15.68
N SER A 626 -23.51 -11.10 -14.34
CA SER A 626 -24.19 -10.04 -13.57
C SER A 626 -23.54 -8.66 -13.80
N PHE A 627 -22.22 -8.62 -13.90
CA PHE A 627 -21.46 -7.39 -14.12
C PHE A 627 -21.75 -6.79 -15.51
N GLU A 628 -21.79 -7.60 -16.57
CA GLU A 628 -22.17 -7.11 -17.90
C GLU A 628 -23.62 -6.61 -17.95
N SER A 629 -24.55 -7.28 -17.27
CA SER A 629 -25.96 -6.85 -17.21
C SER A 629 -26.09 -5.48 -16.53
N LEU A 630 -25.40 -5.30 -15.41
CA LEU A 630 -25.28 -4.02 -14.70
C LEU A 630 -24.57 -2.95 -15.55
N TYR A 631 -23.47 -3.28 -16.21
CA TYR A 631 -22.69 -2.36 -17.05
C TYR A 631 -23.47 -1.88 -18.27
N THR A 632 -24.18 -2.79 -18.97
CA THR A 632 -25.04 -2.45 -20.11
C THR A 632 -26.15 -1.48 -19.70
N THR A 633 -26.80 -1.75 -18.57
CA THR A 633 -27.86 -0.89 -18.00
C THR A 633 -27.29 0.47 -17.61
N PHE A 634 -26.12 0.49 -16.97
CA PHE A 634 -25.42 1.69 -16.55
C PHE A 634 -25.00 2.59 -17.72
N CYS A 635 -24.43 2.03 -18.79
CA CYS A 635 -24.07 2.78 -19.99
C CYS A 635 -25.28 3.44 -20.68
N THR A 636 -26.49 2.91 -20.46
CA THR A 636 -27.73 3.45 -21.05
C THR A 636 -28.43 4.47 -20.13
N ALA A 637 -28.49 4.20 -18.82
CA ALA A 637 -29.32 4.94 -17.86
C ALA A 637 -28.56 5.63 -16.72
N GLY A 638 -27.22 5.54 -16.70
CA GLY A 638 -26.38 6.00 -15.59
C GLY A 638 -26.56 5.15 -14.33
N PHE A 639 -26.06 5.67 -13.19
CA PHE A 639 -26.27 5.03 -11.89
C PHE A 639 -27.70 5.34 -11.39
N SER A 640 -28.63 4.46 -11.76
CA SER A 640 -30.06 4.65 -11.51
C SER A 640 -30.43 4.55 -10.03
N ARG A 641 -31.62 5.05 -9.66
CA ARG A 641 -32.15 4.89 -8.29
C ARG A 641 -32.29 3.42 -7.89
N ASP A 642 -32.60 2.53 -8.84
CA ASP A 642 -32.74 1.10 -8.56
C ASP A 642 -31.38 0.45 -8.27
N MET A 643 -30.30 0.92 -8.91
CA MET A 643 -28.92 0.49 -8.60
C MET A 643 -28.47 1.05 -7.24
N GLU A 644 -28.78 2.31 -6.95
CA GLU A 644 -28.51 2.95 -5.66
C GLU A 644 -29.21 2.21 -4.51
N GLU A 645 -30.50 1.88 -4.67
CA GLU A 645 -31.25 1.14 -3.65
C GLU A 645 -30.69 -0.27 -3.45
N GLN A 646 -30.36 -0.99 -4.54
CA GLN A 646 -29.69 -2.29 -4.45
C GLN A 646 -28.34 -2.21 -3.73
N TYR A 647 -27.57 -1.14 -3.94
CA TYR A 647 -26.30 -0.92 -3.26
C TYR A 647 -26.51 -0.69 -1.76
N TYR A 648 -27.46 0.17 -1.37
CA TYR A 648 -27.75 0.44 0.05
C TYR A 648 -28.37 -0.76 0.79
N ARG A 649 -29.14 -1.65 0.13
CA ARG A 649 -29.60 -2.92 0.73
C ARG A 649 -28.43 -3.81 1.20
N ALA A 650 -27.31 -3.75 0.48
CA ALA A 650 -26.10 -4.49 0.81
C ALA A 650 -25.09 -3.68 1.64
N TRP A 651 -25.12 -2.35 1.65
CA TRP A 651 -24.12 -1.55 2.35
C TRP A 651 -24.18 -1.68 3.88
N LEU A 652 -23.10 -1.28 4.56
CA LEU A 652 -23.00 -1.31 6.02
C LEU A 652 -23.35 0.03 6.70
N HIS A 653 -23.40 1.14 5.96
CA HIS A 653 -23.18 2.48 6.53
C HIS A 653 -24.41 3.28 6.94
N THR A 654 -25.61 2.67 6.96
CA THR A 654 -26.86 3.39 7.25
C THR A 654 -26.81 4.03 8.63
N ASP A 655 -27.03 5.35 8.68
CA ASP A 655 -27.08 6.18 9.89
C ASP A 655 -25.87 6.07 10.84
N GLN A 656 -24.74 5.54 10.36
CA GLN A 656 -23.50 5.47 11.13
C GLN A 656 -23.03 6.88 11.49
N ILE A 657 -22.82 7.13 12.79
CA ILE A 657 -22.18 8.34 13.28
C ILE A 657 -20.68 8.12 13.26
N VAL A 658 -19.97 9.00 12.56
CA VAL A 658 -18.53 9.00 12.36
C VAL A 658 -17.96 10.34 12.80
N GLU A 659 -16.66 10.39 13.07
CA GLU A 659 -15.93 11.62 13.38
C GLU A 659 -15.07 12.02 12.18
N LEU A 660 -15.20 13.25 11.71
CA LEU A 660 -14.47 13.81 10.56
C LEU A 660 -13.17 14.47 11.05
N GLU A 661 -12.06 13.74 11.11
CA GLU A 661 -10.78 14.28 11.60
C GLU A 661 -10.33 15.52 10.80
N SER A 662 -10.52 15.51 9.48
CA SER A 662 -10.15 16.62 8.60
C SER A 662 -11.02 17.88 8.75
N GLU A 663 -12.18 17.77 9.38
CA GLU A 663 -13.03 18.89 9.77
C GLU A 663 -12.86 19.25 11.26
N GLY A 664 -11.78 18.80 11.91
CA GLY A 664 -11.46 19.12 13.30
C GLY A 664 -12.20 18.26 14.34
N GLY A 665 -12.51 17.01 14.02
CA GLY A 665 -13.22 16.10 14.93
C GLY A 665 -14.75 16.28 14.93
N VAL A 666 -15.30 16.82 13.84
CA VAL A 666 -16.75 17.05 13.72
C VAL A 666 -17.48 15.71 13.58
N LYS A 667 -18.45 15.45 14.45
CA LYS A 667 -19.36 14.31 14.28
C LYS A 667 -20.25 14.50 13.05
N ALA A 668 -20.43 13.45 12.26
CA ALA A 668 -21.34 13.44 11.12
C ALA A 668 -22.07 12.09 11.01
N ARG A 669 -23.30 12.09 10.50
CA ARG A 669 -24.08 10.88 10.19
C ARG A 669 -23.98 10.57 8.71
N ILE A 670 -23.56 9.35 8.36
CA ILE A 670 -23.49 8.90 6.96
C ILE A 670 -24.92 8.79 6.37
N LYS A 671 -25.10 9.32 5.15
CA LYS A 671 -26.40 9.45 4.46
C LYS A 671 -26.51 8.70 3.14
N GLY A 672 -25.40 8.51 2.43
CA GLY A 672 -25.42 7.89 1.10
C GLY A 672 -24.11 8.14 0.35
N ILE A 673 -24.19 8.04 -0.97
CA ILE A 673 -23.16 8.49 -1.91
C ILE A 673 -23.75 9.52 -2.88
N THR A 674 -22.92 10.35 -3.51
CA THR A 674 -23.38 11.20 -4.61
C THR A 674 -23.60 10.37 -5.89
N ARG A 675 -24.68 10.65 -6.62
CA ARG A 675 -25.03 9.93 -7.88
C ARG A 675 -24.20 10.37 -9.11
N ASP A 676 -23.39 11.41 -8.98
CA ASP A 676 -22.51 11.95 -10.03
C ASP A 676 -21.04 11.50 -9.90
N TRP A 677 -20.54 11.29 -8.67
CA TRP A 677 -19.13 10.98 -8.40
C TRP A 677 -18.90 9.84 -7.41
N GLY A 678 -19.95 9.29 -6.79
CA GLY A 678 -19.81 8.28 -5.74
C GLY A 678 -19.10 8.81 -4.48
N LEU A 679 -19.15 10.11 -4.21
CA LEU A 679 -18.56 10.67 -2.98
C LEU A 679 -19.44 10.33 -1.78
N LEU A 680 -18.85 9.93 -0.66
CA LEU A 680 -19.61 9.59 0.55
C LEU A 680 -20.26 10.86 1.13
N LEU A 681 -21.55 10.81 1.41
CA LEU A 681 -22.33 11.92 1.97
C LEU A 681 -22.45 11.76 3.48
N ALA A 682 -22.06 12.80 4.22
CA ALA A 682 -22.13 12.87 5.67
C ALA A 682 -22.84 14.16 6.13
N GLU A 683 -23.83 14.06 7.01
CA GLU A 683 -24.55 15.18 7.61
C GLU A 683 -23.94 15.53 8.98
N GLU A 684 -23.41 16.74 9.12
CA GLU A 684 -22.80 17.22 10.36
C GLU A 684 -23.81 17.27 11.52
N LEU A 685 -23.36 16.82 12.70
CA LEU A 685 -24.15 16.72 13.92
C LEU A 685 -23.65 17.72 14.96
N GLY A 686 -24.59 18.47 15.55
CA GLY A 686 -24.35 19.34 16.67
C GLY A 686 -24.56 18.65 18.01
N TRP A 687 -24.92 19.46 19.02
CA TRP A 687 -25.20 18.99 20.37
C TRP A 687 -26.30 17.91 20.41
N GLN A 688 -26.09 16.85 21.21
CA GLN A 688 -26.95 15.64 21.27
C GLN A 688 -27.15 14.93 19.91
N ASP A 689 -26.12 14.88 19.07
CA ASP A 689 -26.12 14.20 17.76
C ASP A 689 -27.26 14.66 16.81
N ARG A 690 -27.74 15.89 17.01
CA ARG A 690 -28.81 16.54 16.23
C ARG A 690 -28.27 17.01 14.88
N PRO A 691 -28.97 16.76 13.75
CA PRO A 691 -28.62 17.31 12.45
C PRO A 691 -28.45 18.82 12.46
N THR A 692 -27.36 19.32 11.86
CA THR A 692 -27.16 20.75 11.58
C THR A 692 -27.73 21.17 10.21
N GLY A 693 -28.04 20.21 9.34
CA GLY A 693 -28.37 20.42 7.93
C GLY A 693 -27.16 20.70 7.02
N LYS A 694 -25.94 20.82 7.57
CA LYS A 694 -24.72 20.91 6.76
C LYS A 694 -24.32 19.52 6.28
N ILE A 695 -24.28 19.32 4.97
CA ILE A 695 -23.82 18.08 4.32
C ILE A 695 -22.40 18.29 3.78
N VAL A 696 -21.53 17.31 4.02
CA VAL A 696 -20.15 17.24 3.51
C VAL A 696 -20.06 16.05 2.55
N SER A 697 -19.38 16.24 1.41
CA SER A 697 -19.04 15.17 0.48
C SER A 697 -17.57 14.78 0.62
N LEU A 698 -17.32 13.48 0.76
CA LEU A 698 -16.05 12.92 1.20
C LEU A 698 -15.48 11.97 0.13
N GLN A 699 -14.20 12.17 -0.23
CA GLN A 699 -13.47 11.33 -1.19
C GLN A 699 -12.54 10.36 -0.47
N SER A 700 -12.56 9.07 -0.87
CA SER A 700 -11.67 8.06 -0.28
C SER A 700 -10.20 8.42 -0.49
N ASP A 701 -9.45 8.48 0.61
CA ASP A 701 -8.00 8.67 0.72
C ASP A 701 -7.17 7.45 0.21
N SER A 702 -7.85 6.40 -0.23
CA SER A 702 -7.32 5.09 -0.62
C SER A 702 -6.82 4.15 0.48
N ASN A 703 -6.89 4.52 1.76
CA ASN A 703 -6.43 3.67 2.88
C ASN A 703 -7.34 3.63 4.12
N SER A 704 -8.28 4.57 4.32
CA SER A 704 -8.95 4.77 5.62
C SER A 704 -10.48 4.91 5.54
N PHE A 705 -11.19 3.89 6.01
CA PHE A 705 -12.53 4.04 6.60
C PHE A 705 -12.60 3.06 7.78
N ASP A 706 -12.41 3.53 9.01
CA ASP A 706 -12.43 2.68 10.21
C ASP A 706 -13.74 2.87 10.98
N PHE A 707 -14.57 1.83 10.96
CA PHE A 707 -15.86 1.81 11.67
C PHE A 707 -15.71 1.91 13.20
N PHE A 708 -14.57 1.49 13.75
CA PHE A 708 -14.35 1.42 15.21
C PHE A 708 -13.55 2.60 15.76
N ARG A 709 -13.04 3.51 14.92
CA ARG A 709 -12.24 4.67 15.34
C ARG A 709 -12.63 6.03 14.74
N GLY A 710 -13.49 6.08 13.71
CA GLY A 710 -13.81 7.33 13.02
C GLY A 710 -13.04 7.48 11.71
N LEU A 711 -13.19 8.64 11.05
CA LEU A 711 -12.68 8.87 9.71
C LEU A 711 -11.38 9.65 9.69
N ASN A 712 -10.29 8.91 9.53
CA ASN A 712 -8.98 9.49 9.28
C ASN A 712 -8.88 9.99 7.83
N GLY A 713 -8.50 11.25 7.63
CA GLY A 713 -7.81 11.71 6.40
C GLY A 713 -8.62 12.08 5.15
N PHE A 714 -9.86 12.59 5.24
CA PHE A 714 -10.62 13.00 4.05
C PHE A 714 -10.31 14.43 3.55
N HIS A 715 -10.26 14.66 2.24
CA HIS A 715 -10.09 16.01 1.67
C HIS A 715 -11.45 16.62 1.23
N HIS A 716 -11.74 17.85 1.67
CA HIS A 716 -13.03 18.53 1.43
C HIS A 716 -13.13 19.14 0.02
N LYS A 717 -14.26 18.92 -0.68
CA LYS A 717 -14.64 19.67 -1.89
C LYS A 717 -15.88 20.55 -1.64
N LYS A 718 -15.76 21.89 -1.65
CA LYS A 718 -16.89 22.82 -1.37
C LYS A 718 -17.81 22.97 -2.60
N ARG A 719 -19.06 22.51 -2.48
CA ARG A 719 -20.23 23.02 -3.24
C ARG A 719 -21.45 23.03 -2.31
N ARG A 720 -22.11 24.17 -2.15
CA ARG A 720 -23.47 24.26 -1.57
C ARG A 720 -24.48 24.08 -2.69
N LEU A 721 -25.56 23.36 -2.42
CA LEU A 721 -26.74 23.30 -3.28
C LEU A 721 -27.75 24.35 -2.80
N SER A 722 -28.13 25.27 -3.69
CA SER A 722 -29.32 26.10 -3.59
C SER A 722 -29.88 26.31 -5.00
N GLU A 723 -31.19 26.41 -5.10
CA GLU A 723 -31.93 26.33 -6.37
C GLU A 723 -31.77 27.59 -7.25
N GLY A 724 -31.82 27.39 -8.56
CA GLY A 724 -32.06 28.46 -9.54
C GLY A 724 -30.82 29.04 -10.23
N GLY A 725 -30.81 28.94 -11.57
CA GLY A 725 -30.37 30.01 -12.46
C GLY A 725 -28.94 30.55 -12.38
N ASP A 726 -28.10 29.99 -13.26
CA ASP A 726 -27.17 30.72 -14.13
C ASP A 726 -25.73 31.07 -13.67
N HIS A 727 -24.86 31.01 -14.67
CA HIS A 727 -23.44 31.34 -14.79
C HIS A 727 -22.40 30.98 -13.70
N ASP A 728 -21.43 30.18 -14.16
CA ASP A 728 -20.10 29.96 -13.57
C ASP A 728 -19.42 31.25 -13.10
N ARG A 729 -18.97 31.27 -11.84
CA ARG A 729 -18.07 32.29 -11.29
C ARG A 729 -16.99 31.63 -10.46
N SER A 730 -15.84 31.42 -11.10
CA SER A 730 -14.57 31.35 -10.38
C SER A 730 -14.31 32.69 -9.67
N PHE A 731 -14.00 32.65 -8.37
CA PHE A 731 -13.73 33.86 -7.59
C PHE A 731 -12.56 34.65 -8.17
N SER A 732 -12.84 35.85 -8.64
CA SER A 732 -11.87 36.74 -9.26
C SER A 732 -10.90 37.32 -8.22
N TRP A 733 -9.72 37.75 -8.66
CA TRP A 733 -8.74 38.39 -7.80
C TRP A 733 -9.26 39.67 -7.11
N LYS A 734 -10.31 40.32 -7.61
CA LYS A 734 -10.98 41.45 -6.94
C LYS A 734 -11.69 41.02 -5.66
N GLU A 735 -12.38 39.88 -5.67
CA GLU A 735 -13.15 39.39 -4.51
C GLU A 735 -12.20 38.89 -3.40
N LYS A 736 -11.05 38.32 -3.77
CA LYS A 736 -9.99 37.96 -2.80
C LYS A 736 -9.28 39.17 -2.20
N ALA A 737 -9.11 40.25 -2.97
CA ALA A 737 -8.57 41.51 -2.45
C ALA A 737 -9.55 42.17 -1.46
N LEU A 738 -10.85 42.21 -1.79
CA LEU A 738 -11.91 42.69 -0.90
C LEU A 738 -11.96 41.93 0.43
N ALA A 739 -11.91 40.59 0.40
CA ALA A 739 -11.85 39.78 1.62
C ALA A 739 -10.58 40.03 2.47
N GLY A 740 -9.46 40.39 1.83
CA GLY A 740 -8.24 40.81 2.53
C GLY A 740 -8.35 42.20 3.17
N GLU A 741 -9.07 43.12 2.52
CA GLU A 741 -9.36 44.46 3.05
C GLU A 741 -10.30 44.38 4.27
N GLU A 742 -11.35 43.55 4.21
CA GLU A 742 -12.27 43.30 5.33
C GLU A 742 -11.54 42.70 6.54
N ALA A 743 -10.74 41.65 6.34
CA ALA A 743 -9.95 41.05 7.43
C ALA A 743 -8.95 42.05 8.06
N ARG A 744 -8.34 42.93 7.24
CA ARG A 744 -7.46 44.00 7.72
C ARG A 744 -8.21 45.04 8.55
N LEU A 745 -9.43 45.42 8.16
CA LEU A 745 -10.28 46.34 8.90
C LEU A 745 -10.78 45.73 10.22
N GLU A 746 -11.10 44.45 10.25
CA GLU A 746 -11.52 43.72 11.45
C GLU A 746 -10.38 43.61 12.49
N VAL A 747 -9.18 43.20 12.05
CA VAL A 747 -7.97 43.20 12.88
C VAL A 747 -7.63 44.61 13.38
N GLN A 748 -7.81 45.63 12.54
CA GLN A 748 -7.60 47.03 12.94
C GLN A 748 -8.62 47.49 14.00
N GLY A 749 -9.85 46.99 13.95
CA GLY A 749 -10.90 47.22 14.96
C GLY A 749 -10.52 46.64 16.33
N GLU A 750 -10.08 45.38 16.37
CA GLU A 750 -9.67 44.71 17.61
C GLU A 750 -8.39 45.32 18.22
N LEU A 751 -7.40 45.68 17.40
CA LEU A 751 -6.20 46.41 17.86
C LEU A 751 -6.55 47.77 18.49
N ASN A 752 -7.51 48.50 17.91
CA ASN A 752 -7.96 49.77 18.47
C ASN A 752 -8.79 49.59 19.76
N LYS A 753 -9.52 48.47 19.94
CA LYS A 753 -10.15 48.12 21.23
C LYS A 753 -9.09 47.82 22.30
N ALA A 754 -8.07 47.03 21.97
CA ALA A 754 -7.00 46.68 22.90
C ALA A 754 -6.21 47.91 23.38
N GLN A 755 -5.96 48.89 22.50
CA GLN A 755 -5.38 50.18 22.89
C GLN A 755 -6.28 50.96 23.87
N ARG A 756 -7.60 51.08 23.59
CA ARG A 756 -8.55 51.77 24.48
C ARG A 756 -8.67 51.12 25.86
N ASN A 757 -8.46 49.81 25.93
CA ASN A 757 -8.46 49.04 27.18
C ASN A 757 -7.09 49.04 27.90
N GLY A 758 -6.10 49.79 27.41
CA GLY A 758 -4.76 49.89 28.00
C GLY A 758 -3.90 48.62 27.88
N GLN A 759 -4.25 47.70 26.97
CA GLN A 759 -3.62 46.38 26.82
C GLN A 759 -2.43 46.37 25.85
N LEU A 760 -2.18 47.48 25.14
CA LEU A 760 -1.10 47.69 24.18
C LEU A 760 -0.56 49.11 24.35
N LYS A 761 0.77 49.29 24.34
CA LYS A 761 1.40 50.63 24.37
C LYS A 761 1.46 51.23 22.96
N ASP A 762 1.47 52.56 22.88
CA ASP A 762 1.36 53.28 21.60
C ASP A 762 2.45 52.92 20.57
N HIS A 763 3.67 52.59 21.02
CA HIS A 763 4.76 52.17 20.14
C HIS A 763 4.59 50.74 19.59
N GLU A 764 4.10 49.81 20.42
CA GLU A 764 3.79 48.44 19.99
C GLU A 764 2.68 48.46 18.92
N LEU A 765 1.73 49.38 19.07
CA LEU A 765 0.66 49.59 18.10
C LEU A 765 1.15 50.24 16.79
N SER A 766 2.12 51.16 16.84
CA SER A 766 2.69 51.75 15.62
C SER A 766 3.46 50.70 14.80
N ASP A 767 4.23 49.84 15.46
CA ASP A 767 5.03 48.82 14.79
C ASP A 767 4.14 47.75 14.14
N ILE A 768 3.08 47.31 14.82
CA ILE A 768 2.09 46.37 14.25
C ILE A 768 1.36 47.01 13.05
N LYS A 769 0.99 48.30 13.12
CA LYS A 769 0.38 49.02 11.98
C LYS A 769 1.34 49.16 10.80
N LEU A 770 2.62 49.39 11.06
CA LEU A 770 3.66 49.48 10.04
C LEU A 770 3.85 48.13 9.33
N MET A 771 4.06 47.04 10.09
CA MET A 771 4.23 45.69 9.54
C MET A 771 3.00 45.22 8.73
N ALA A 772 1.78 45.50 9.21
CA ALA A 772 0.55 45.19 8.47
C ALA A 772 0.39 46.05 7.20
N GLY A 773 0.88 47.29 7.21
CA GLY A 773 0.95 48.16 6.03
C GLY A 773 1.91 47.62 4.97
N ASP A 774 3.13 47.28 5.37
CA ASP A 774 4.17 46.80 4.45
C ASP A 774 3.85 45.42 3.87
N ALA A 775 3.28 44.50 4.68
CA ALA A 775 2.84 43.19 4.20
C ALA A 775 1.74 43.31 3.11
N HIS A 776 0.77 44.19 3.30
CA HIS A 776 -0.27 44.45 2.31
C HIS A 776 0.29 45.11 1.03
N ARG A 777 1.23 46.05 1.18
CA ARG A 777 1.91 46.73 0.07
C ARG A 777 2.75 45.77 -0.77
N ALA A 778 3.46 44.84 -0.13
CA ALA A 778 4.17 43.76 -0.81
C ALA A 778 3.20 42.85 -1.58
N TYR A 779 2.05 42.50 -0.99
CA TYR A 779 1.03 41.67 -1.64
C TYR A 779 0.43 42.34 -2.89
N GLU A 780 0.15 43.65 -2.84
CA GLU A 780 -0.28 44.40 -4.03
C GLU A 780 0.78 44.43 -5.15
N ILE A 781 2.05 44.66 -4.80
CA ILE A 781 3.15 44.75 -5.78
C ILE A 781 3.35 43.39 -6.46
N MET A 782 3.37 42.30 -5.69
CA MET A 782 3.43 40.94 -6.22
C MET A 782 2.20 40.60 -7.07
N GLY A 783 1.00 41.02 -6.65
CA GLY A 783 -0.24 40.82 -7.41
C GLY A 783 -0.34 41.66 -8.69
N ARG A 784 0.33 42.81 -8.78
CA ARG A 784 0.54 43.55 -10.05
C ARG A 784 1.49 42.77 -10.96
N LYS A 785 2.71 42.49 -10.49
CA LYS A 785 3.72 41.76 -11.29
C LYS A 785 3.19 40.42 -11.84
N TYR A 786 2.48 39.64 -11.02
CA TYR A 786 1.86 38.38 -11.47
C TYR A 786 0.78 38.56 -12.56
N ARG A 787 0.04 39.68 -12.57
CA ARG A 787 -0.91 39.97 -13.64
C ARG A 787 -0.20 40.39 -14.92
N ASP A 788 0.83 41.22 -14.81
CA ASP A 788 1.58 41.76 -15.94
C ASP A 788 2.34 40.63 -16.65
N ASP A 789 3.12 39.83 -15.89
CA ASP A 789 3.87 38.66 -16.41
C ASP A 789 2.93 37.63 -17.08
N ASN A 790 1.76 37.37 -16.49
CA ASN A 790 0.81 36.38 -17.01
C ASN A 790 0.00 36.90 -18.22
N GLN A 791 -0.29 38.21 -18.29
CA GLN A 791 -0.85 38.81 -19.50
C GLN A 791 0.15 38.79 -20.66
N GLU A 792 1.43 39.05 -20.41
CA GLU A 792 2.47 39.00 -21.43
C GLU A 792 2.70 37.56 -21.95
N LEU A 793 2.80 36.57 -21.05
CA LEU A 793 2.87 35.15 -21.41
C LEU A 793 1.65 34.67 -22.20
N THR A 794 0.44 35.05 -21.78
CA THR A 794 -0.81 34.69 -22.48
C THR A 794 -0.91 35.38 -23.85
N ALA A 795 -0.47 36.64 -23.96
CA ALA A 795 -0.43 37.38 -25.22
C ALA A 795 0.63 36.83 -26.19
N LYS A 796 1.75 36.30 -25.68
CA LYS A 796 2.75 35.58 -26.48
C LYS A 796 2.18 34.25 -26.98
N TYR A 797 1.67 33.41 -26.08
CA TYR A 797 1.07 32.11 -26.42
C TYR A 797 -0.02 32.22 -27.50
N ASN A 798 -0.94 33.18 -27.36
CA ASN A 798 -1.99 33.41 -28.35
C ASN A 798 -1.48 33.94 -29.71
N ARG A 799 -0.30 34.58 -29.74
CA ARG A 799 0.36 35.03 -30.97
C ARG A 799 1.00 33.85 -31.69
N ASP A 800 1.73 33.02 -30.95
CA ASP A 800 2.43 31.82 -31.44
C ASP A 800 1.41 30.79 -31.99
N ILE A 801 0.29 30.58 -31.30
CA ILE A 801 -0.84 29.76 -31.76
C ILE A 801 -1.44 30.29 -33.07
N LYS A 802 -1.55 31.63 -33.22
CA LYS A 802 -2.13 32.26 -34.40
C LYS A 802 -1.21 32.20 -35.61
N GLU A 803 0.11 32.32 -35.41
CA GLU A 803 1.11 32.07 -36.47
C GLU A 803 1.17 30.59 -36.88
N MET A 804 1.08 29.65 -35.93
CA MET A 804 1.00 28.22 -36.25
C MET A 804 -0.25 27.90 -37.08
N LYS A 805 -1.42 28.44 -36.70
CA LYS A 805 -2.64 28.29 -37.49
C LYS A 805 -2.53 28.90 -38.88
N ALA A 806 -1.99 30.11 -39.00
CA ALA A 806 -1.81 30.76 -40.31
C ALA A 806 -0.89 29.94 -41.23
N LYS A 807 0.20 29.35 -40.71
CA LYS A 807 1.07 28.44 -41.47
C LYS A 807 0.33 27.17 -41.91
N TYR A 808 -0.44 26.56 -41.01
CA TYR A 808 -1.22 25.35 -41.30
C TYR A 808 -2.34 25.59 -42.33
N GLU A 809 -3.05 26.72 -42.23
CA GLU A 809 -4.15 27.09 -43.12
C GLU A 809 -3.67 27.59 -44.50
N SER A 810 -2.41 28.06 -44.62
CA SER A 810 -1.80 28.45 -45.91
C SER A 810 -1.26 27.26 -46.74
N GLY A 811 -1.19 26.06 -46.15
CA GLY A 811 -0.50 24.89 -46.69
C GLY A 811 -1.30 24.03 -47.68
N THR A 812 -1.93 24.61 -48.70
CA THR A 812 -2.56 23.80 -49.76
C THR A 812 -1.56 23.35 -50.83
N ALA A 813 -1.33 22.02 -50.85
CA ALA A 813 -0.85 21.18 -51.97
C ALA A 813 0.67 20.85 -52.10
N LYS A 814 0.92 19.52 -52.03
CA LYS A 814 1.94 18.68 -52.72
C LYS A 814 3.33 18.41 -52.08
N LEU A 815 3.53 17.09 -51.84
CA LEU A 815 4.71 16.24 -52.11
C LEU A 815 5.83 16.05 -51.05
N ALA A 816 5.83 14.84 -50.48
CA ALA A 816 6.92 13.84 -50.40
C ALA A 816 8.20 14.05 -49.54
N ASP A 817 8.47 13.03 -48.71
CA ASP A 817 9.78 12.45 -48.33
C ASP A 817 10.85 13.30 -47.61
N SER A 818 10.48 14.26 -46.74
CA SER A 818 11.47 14.86 -45.82
C SER A 818 11.02 15.24 -44.40
N GLU A 819 9.74 15.07 -44.03
CA GLU A 819 9.17 15.70 -42.82
C GLU A 819 9.61 15.10 -41.47
N ASP A 820 10.18 13.90 -41.42
CA ASP A 820 10.48 13.22 -40.15
C ASP A 820 11.60 13.90 -39.32
N ARG A 821 12.44 14.76 -39.91
CA ARG A 821 13.47 15.50 -39.15
C ARG A 821 12.96 16.80 -38.53
N GLU A 822 12.18 17.60 -39.25
CA GLU A 822 11.66 18.86 -38.71
C GLU A 822 10.53 18.63 -37.69
N ILE A 823 9.63 17.67 -37.93
CA ILE A 823 8.58 17.31 -36.97
C ILE A 823 9.18 16.77 -35.67
N ASN A 824 10.23 15.94 -35.74
CA ASN A 824 10.89 15.46 -34.52
C ASN A 824 11.73 16.55 -33.83
N GLN A 825 12.40 17.46 -34.55
CA GLN A 825 13.03 18.63 -33.91
C GLN A 825 12.01 19.54 -33.20
N LEU A 826 10.81 19.72 -33.76
CA LEU A 826 9.73 20.48 -33.14
C LEU A 826 9.18 19.76 -31.89
N LYS A 827 9.00 18.44 -31.94
CA LYS A 827 8.62 17.62 -30.76
C LYS A 827 9.68 17.69 -29.66
N THR A 828 10.97 17.60 -29.99
CA THR A 828 12.06 17.71 -29.00
C THR A 828 12.04 19.08 -28.32
N LYS A 829 11.93 20.18 -29.08
CA LYS A 829 11.82 21.53 -28.51
C LYS A 829 10.56 21.73 -27.66
N PHE A 830 9.44 21.09 -28.03
CA PHE A 830 8.22 21.11 -27.23
C PHE A 830 8.41 20.38 -25.89
N LEU A 831 9.02 19.19 -25.89
CA LEU A 831 9.33 18.40 -24.69
C LEU A 831 10.38 19.07 -23.78
N GLU A 832 11.37 19.75 -24.35
CA GLU A 832 12.32 20.58 -23.58
C GLU A 832 11.61 21.77 -22.91
N HIS A 833 10.74 22.47 -23.64
CA HIS A 833 9.97 23.59 -23.09
C HIS A 833 8.96 23.12 -22.01
N GLU A 834 8.37 21.94 -22.17
CA GLU A 834 7.49 21.32 -21.17
C GLU A 834 8.30 20.92 -19.92
N ARG A 835 9.49 20.32 -20.06
CA ARG A 835 10.41 20.03 -18.94
C ARG A 835 10.83 21.30 -18.18
N VAL A 836 11.19 22.37 -18.88
CA VAL A 836 11.53 23.67 -18.26
C VAL A 836 10.31 24.28 -17.55
N THR A 837 9.11 24.12 -18.11
CA THR A 837 7.86 24.58 -17.48
C THR A 837 7.54 23.78 -16.21
N ILE A 838 7.73 22.47 -16.21
CA ILE A 838 7.54 21.59 -15.04
C ILE A 838 8.59 21.89 -13.96
N ALA A 839 9.85 22.12 -14.34
CA ALA A 839 10.90 22.52 -13.39
C ALA A 839 10.57 23.88 -12.74
N ALA A 840 10.19 24.88 -13.52
CA ALA A 840 9.77 26.19 -13.02
C ALA A 840 8.51 26.09 -12.14
N GLN A 841 7.55 25.21 -12.46
CA GLN A 841 6.38 24.96 -11.60
C GLN A 841 6.78 24.27 -10.28
N SER A 842 7.78 23.37 -10.29
CA SER A 842 8.30 22.73 -9.08
C SER A 842 9.01 23.74 -8.16
N GLU A 843 9.87 24.60 -8.71
CA GLU A 843 10.50 25.69 -7.95
C GLU A 843 9.46 26.67 -7.39
N LEU A 844 8.42 26.99 -8.16
CA LEU A 844 7.30 27.80 -7.68
C LEU A 844 6.51 27.11 -6.55
N PHE A 845 6.40 25.79 -6.58
CA PHE A 845 5.70 24.98 -5.57
C PHE A 845 6.50 24.90 -4.26
N ASP A 846 7.81 24.72 -4.33
CA ASP A 846 8.70 24.74 -3.15
C ASP A 846 8.88 26.15 -2.57
N TYR A 847 8.92 27.19 -3.42
CA TYR A 847 8.86 28.58 -2.97
C TYR A 847 7.53 28.87 -2.25
N LYS A 848 6.41 28.42 -2.83
CA LYS A 848 5.08 28.54 -2.21
C LYS A 848 5.01 27.81 -0.87
N ARG A 849 5.50 26.56 -0.77
CA ARG A 849 5.64 25.82 0.50
C ARG A 849 6.48 26.58 1.53
N THR A 850 7.57 27.20 1.10
CA THR A 850 8.44 27.98 1.99
C THR A 850 7.74 29.24 2.52
N VAL A 851 6.90 29.87 1.71
CA VAL A 851 6.08 31.03 2.12
C VAL A 851 4.91 30.60 3.00
N GLU A 852 4.22 29.50 2.67
CA GLU A 852 3.15 28.93 3.50
C GLU A 852 3.68 28.50 4.87
N ALA A 853 4.83 27.82 4.95
CA ALA A 853 5.48 27.46 6.21
C ALA A 853 5.88 28.69 7.05
N ARG A 854 6.34 29.78 6.43
CA ARG A 854 6.63 31.04 7.14
C ARG A 854 5.35 31.73 7.64
N TYR A 855 4.27 31.68 6.87
CA TYR A 855 2.96 32.22 7.25
C TYR A 855 2.35 31.41 8.41
N GLU A 856 2.41 30.08 8.33
CA GLU A 856 1.99 29.18 9.42
C GLU A 856 2.84 29.39 10.68
N HIS A 857 4.16 29.56 10.56
CA HIS A 857 5.02 29.86 11.71
C HIS A 857 4.68 31.22 12.37
N GLY A 858 4.38 32.24 11.57
CA GLY A 858 3.89 33.53 12.07
C GLY A 858 2.51 33.43 12.73
N MET A 859 1.59 32.65 12.15
CA MET A 859 0.27 32.37 12.71
C MET A 859 0.35 31.54 13.99
N GLU A 860 1.30 30.61 14.10
CA GLU A 860 1.52 29.82 15.31
C GLU A 860 2.15 30.66 16.44
N GLY A 861 3.03 31.61 16.09
CA GLY A 861 3.51 32.65 17.02
C GLY A 861 2.36 33.56 17.53
N LEU A 862 1.45 33.95 16.64
CA LEU A 862 0.21 34.66 17.00
C LEU A 862 -0.69 33.80 17.89
N LYS A 863 -0.92 32.51 17.57
CA LYS A 863 -1.69 31.58 18.43
C LYS A 863 -1.05 31.38 19.81
N GLN A 864 0.27 31.23 19.90
CA GLN A 864 0.97 31.13 21.18
C GLN A 864 0.86 32.42 22.00
N THR A 865 0.91 33.58 21.35
CA THR A 865 0.69 34.88 22.00
C THR A 865 -0.74 35.01 22.49
N ASN A 866 -1.72 34.61 21.67
CA ASN A 866 -3.14 34.61 22.02
C ASN A 866 -3.46 33.59 23.13
N LYS A 867 -2.79 32.43 23.15
CA LYS A 867 -2.87 31.44 24.23
C LYS A 867 -2.29 31.98 25.54
N LYS A 868 -1.14 32.67 25.51
CA LYS A 868 -0.58 33.37 26.69
C LYS A 868 -1.51 34.47 27.20
N LEU A 869 -2.18 35.21 26.31
CA LEU A 869 -3.21 36.18 26.68
C LEU A 869 -4.45 35.50 27.30
N PHE A 870 -4.88 34.35 26.76
CA PHE A 870 -6.01 33.57 27.27
C PHE A 870 -5.74 32.95 28.63
N GLU A 871 -4.54 32.39 28.86
CA GLU A 871 -4.09 31.89 30.16
C GLU A 871 -3.94 33.02 31.19
N ARG A 872 -3.47 34.19 30.77
CA ARG A 872 -3.39 35.39 31.62
C ARG A 872 -4.77 35.95 31.97
N ASN A 873 -5.74 35.92 31.04
CA ASN A 873 -7.15 36.22 31.33
C ASN A 873 -7.77 35.19 32.29
N LYS A 874 -7.45 33.90 32.13
CA LYS A 874 -7.92 32.85 33.06
C LYS A 874 -7.35 33.05 34.48
N SER A 875 -6.09 33.48 34.59
CA SER A 875 -5.47 33.87 35.87
C SER A 875 -6.13 35.11 36.49
N LEU A 876 -6.43 36.14 35.68
CA LEU A 876 -7.20 37.32 36.11
C LEU A 876 -8.62 36.96 36.56
N GLN A 877 -9.29 36.03 35.88
CA GLN A 877 -10.61 35.53 36.29
C GLN A 877 -10.53 34.79 37.63
N SER A 878 -9.52 33.93 37.81
CA SER A 878 -9.29 33.27 39.10
C SER A 878 -8.92 34.25 40.23
N MET A 879 -8.21 35.35 39.93
CA MET A 879 -8.00 36.44 40.89
C MET A 879 -9.31 37.19 41.20
N LEU A 880 -10.17 37.45 40.21
CA LEU A 880 -11.49 38.05 40.42
C LEU A 880 -12.42 37.17 41.25
N ASP A 881 -12.39 35.86 41.05
CA ASP A 881 -13.17 34.89 41.82
C ASP A 881 -12.62 34.72 43.26
N ALA A 882 -11.29 34.81 43.45
CA ALA A 882 -10.67 34.86 44.78
C ALA A 882 -10.99 36.19 45.51
N VAL A 883 -11.01 37.32 44.80
CA VAL A 883 -11.45 38.62 45.33
C VAL A 883 -12.93 38.57 45.70
N ARG A 884 -13.79 37.94 44.89
CA ARG A 884 -15.19 37.68 45.24
C ARG A 884 -15.33 36.82 46.49
N GLN A 885 -14.63 35.69 46.59
CA GLN A 885 -14.62 34.89 47.82
C GLN A 885 -14.16 35.70 49.04
N THR A 886 -13.19 36.59 48.88
CA THR A 886 -12.72 37.47 49.96
C THR A 886 -13.79 38.52 50.33
N CYS A 887 -14.51 39.07 49.36
CA CYS A 887 -15.64 39.98 49.59
C CYS A 887 -16.85 39.28 50.23
N ASP A 888 -17.19 38.06 49.79
CA ASP A 888 -18.28 37.27 50.37
C ASP A 888 -17.96 36.80 51.80
N SER A 889 -16.68 36.53 52.08
CA SER A 889 -16.16 36.29 53.45
C SER A 889 -16.24 37.55 54.33
N ALA A 890 -16.01 38.73 53.76
CA ALA A 890 -16.15 40.01 54.48
C ALA A 890 -17.63 40.35 54.75
N CYS A 891 -18.52 40.09 53.79
CA CYS A 891 -19.96 40.28 53.93
C CYS A 891 -20.63 39.31 54.92
N THR A 892 -20.00 38.19 55.27
CA THR A 892 -20.50 37.25 56.30
C THR A 892 -19.98 37.54 57.72
N ALA A 893 -19.12 38.56 57.89
CA ALA A 893 -18.54 38.95 59.19
C ALA A 893 -19.25 40.13 59.90
N GLN A 894 -20.32 40.71 59.32
CA GLN A 894 -21.06 41.84 59.90
C GLN A 894 -22.60 41.62 59.87
N ALA A 895 -23.09 40.69 60.69
CA ALA A 895 -24.54 40.56 60.98
C ALA A 895 -24.88 39.89 62.32
N ILE A 896 -24.20 40.26 63.41
CA ILE A 896 -24.71 40.09 64.79
C ILE A 896 -24.38 41.36 65.58
N ASP A 897 -25.33 42.29 65.70
CA ASP A 897 -25.77 42.82 67.00
C ASP A 897 -27.14 43.52 66.87
N GLU A 898 -27.80 43.78 68.01
CA GLU A 898 -29.25 43.89 68.11
C GLU A 898 -29.85 45.32 68.15
N ARG A 899 -31.09 45.42 67.62
CA ARG A 899 -32.21 46.30 68.06
C ARG A 899 -32.04 47.85 68.05
N PRO A 900 -33.18 48.54 67.90
CA PRO A 900 -33.50 49.63 68.82
C PRO A 900 -34.90 49.52 69.44
N LEU A 901 -35.08 50.10 70.62
CA LEU A 901 -36.25 49.94 71.48
C LEU A 901 -37.10 51.22 71.56
N SER A 902 -38.35 51.17 71.08
CA SER A 902 -39.51 52.00 71.52
C SER A 902 -39.44 53.53 71.25
N ILE A 903 -40.52 54.33 71.22
CA ILE A 903 -41.59 54.51 72.24
C ILE A 903 -42.92 55.05 71.62
N HIS A 904 -44.06 54.47 72.07
CA HIS A 904 -45.47 54.97 72.12
C HIS A 904 -46.28 55.30 70.83
N ALA A 905 -47.63 55.13 70.79
CA ALA A 905 -48.58 54.44 71.70
C ALA A 905 -49.99 54.20 71.07
N ASN A 906 -50.76 53.26 71.65
CA ASN A 906 -52.25 53.13 71.72
C ASN A 906 -53.09 53.14 70.41
N PHE A 907 -54.00 52.20 70.10
CA PHE A 907 -55.08 51.61 70.93
C PHE A 907 -55.65 50.29 70.31
N THR A 908 -56.06 49.34 71.18
CA THR A 908 -57.07 48.24 71.03
C THR A 908 -57.31 47.44 69.73
N ARG A 909 -57.04 46.12 69.85
CA ARG A 909 -57.75 44.89 69.39
C ARG A 909 -59.13 45.03 68.70
N PRO A 910 -59.58 44.02 67.90
CA PRO A 910 -59.02 42.66 67.69
C PRO A 910 -58.78 42.34 66.19
N ASP A 911 -58.45 41.13 65.68
CA ASP A 911 -58.17 39.80 66.27
C ASP A 911 -57.07 39.06 65.44
N ALA A 912 -57.04 37.72 65.44
CA ALA A 912 -56.08 36.83 64.78
C ALA A 912 -56.76 35.89 63.74
N PRO A 913 -56.09 34.82 63.25
CA PRO A 913 -54.97 34.86 62.31
C PRO A 913 -55.21 34.00 61.04
N ARG A 914 -54.33 34.10 60.03
CA ARG A 914 -53.69 32.90 59.40
C ARG A 914 -52.63 33.26 58.35
N LYS A 915 -51.46 32.68 58.59
CA LYS A 915 -50.44 32.18 57.63
C LYS A 915 -50.88 32.17 56.15
N ASN A 916 -50.09 32.81 55.29
CA ASN A 916 -48.91 32.15 54.71
C ASN A 916 -47.71 33.09 54.78
#